data_AF-A0A7G8J3P3-F1
#
_entry.id   AF-A0A7G8J3P3-F1
#
_cell.length_a   1.000
_cell.length_b   1.000
_cell.length_c   1.000
_cell.angle_alpha   90.00
_cell.angle_beta   90.00
_cell.angle_gamma   90.00
#
_symmetry.space_group_name_H-M   'P 1'
#
loop_
_entity.id
_entity.type
_entity.pdbx_description
1 polymer ?
#
loop_
_entity_poly.entity_id
_entity_poly.type
_entity_poly.pdbx_seq_one_letter_code
_entity_poly.pdbx_strand_id
1 'polypeptide(L)'
;MANEERKKREQGILSDLKRGLAEGFRITPEDRRDLLWEIRDAEGKSEPPRGTQVFGTQPIFDAARQAKTVDPKRFGWLPVDAINNETFIRRANTGLNFGPSPIDLIGEQVTDANLQQYKEALHNQSRVRKGAFLGGSLASDVVNDGLRGIYWLLNAPQATTNVINEQGAAMLNPDLFANRVVPLQEAQEKGWVAYQEPQLDPEVFQARVKKIREQNSNELFTSLAEGEFDMSLIEEIDQALEADVTKRARDELIEESKLQPQNYKNTRPGVKIRSNRILKRRFNPNIVQAATLIPAGIAINSGIGLLGRNEGYAMTVPKDDDPFSTDNVIAEVAAKYITGREGRLLEAEDFLLERPDVTYGEYQKYKGYLRDRDVDLNPFDDAKINLGGLLKTNPDGIRGAEVSFMGKTLPVNDTLLGTAGAILGAAGGAALTNLGSIRLRGGVKARKGLGKLGAFVPEVLPRQRDGTRTQAHPGNQFINDMQEGFDKDDGWQHNARVLGTVFGGGMAGLAAGELTGNSIEDERRRRNFAENNPGVDYDIYKENAKQLLTDKYEVMRANPNAQQEKDKSRTGFNKRSQQQSLNTKMLQQQALVDQLIDEDRRAQAGKALGTQQWASQKFDAIESEIGKRNAKKKEEEQQSMIQF
;
A
#
# COMPACT_ATOMS: atom_id res chain seq x y z
N MET A 1 32.58 49.51 -10.19
CA MET A 1 31.41 49.47 -9.28
C MET A 1 30.34 48.46 -9.71
N ALA A 2 29.46 48.70 -10.71
CA ALA A 2 28.39 47.76 -11.05
C ALA A 2 28.85 46.32 -11.44
N ASN A 3 29.97 46.20 -12.19
CA ASN A 3 30.54 44.89 -12.53
C ASN A 3 31.20 44.18 -11.33
N GLU A 4 31.74 44.93 -10.37
CA GLU A 4 32.32 44.35 -9.16
C GLU A 4 31.23 43.89 -8.19
N GLU A 5 30.14 44.64 -8.06
CA GLU A 5 28.97 44.24 -7.28
C GLU A 5 28.30 42.99 -7.87
N ARG A 6 28.17 42.92 -9.19
CA ARG A 6 27.66 41.72 -9.88
C ARG A 6 28.58 40.51 -9.63
N LYS A 7 29.90 40.67 -9.77
CA LYS A 7 30.88 39.60 -9.52
C LYS A 7 30.88 39.14 -8.07
N LYS A 8 30.76 40.06 -7.10
CA LYS A 8 30.60 39.73 -5.67
C LYS A 8 29.30 38.97 -5.41
N ARG A 9 28.19 39.35 -6.06
CA ARG A 9 26.90 38.67 -5.93
C ARG A 9 26.93 37.26 -6.54
N GLU A 10 27.54 37.09 -7.71
CA GLU A 10 27.73 35.80 -8.37
C GLU A 10 28.65 34.88 -7.55
N GLN A 11 29.74 35.42 -6.98
CA GLN A 11 30.62 34.68 -6.07
C GLN A 11 29.90 34.23 -4.79
N GLY A 12 29.05 35.10 -4.21
CA GLY A 12 28.22 34.76 -3.04
C GLY A 12 27.20 33.65 -3.33
N ILE A 13 26.54 33.71 -4.48
CA ILE A 13 25.60 32.67 -4.93
C ILE A 13 26.34 31.33 -5.10
N LEU A 14 27.53 31.35 -5.71
CA LEU A 14 28.32 30.13 -5.93
C LEU A 14 28.87 29.55 -4.62
N SER A 15 29.30 30.39 -3.68
CA SER A 15 29.75 29.93 -2.36
C SER A 15 28.61 29.31 -1.55
N ASP A 16 27.43 29.93 -1.61
CA ASP A 16 26.21 29.43 -0.95
C ASP A 16 25.76 28.09 -1.54
N LEU A 17 25.84 27.96 -2.87
CA LEU A 17 25.57 26.71 -3.58
C LEU A 17 26.54 25.61 -3.14
N LYS A 18 27.85 25.87 -3.16
CA LYS A 18 28.88 24.89 -2.76
C LYS A 18 28.73 24.47 -1.30
N ARG A 19 28.49 25.43 -0.41
CA ARG A 19 28.35 25.18 1.02
C ARG A 19 27.10 24.37 1.34
N GLY A 20 25.95 24.75 0.76
CA GLY A 20 24.71 23.98 0.90
C GLY A 20 24.87 22.55 0.38
N LEU A 21 25.43 22.37 -0.82
CA LEU A 21 25.68 21.02 -1.39
C LEU A 21 26.56 20.17 -0.47
N ALA A 22 27.68 20.71 0.02
CA ALA A 22 28.59 19.99 0.90
C ALA A 22 27.98 19.65 2.27
N GLU A 23 27.20 20.56 2.85
CA GLU A 23 26.47 20.35 4.11
C GLU A 23 25.40 19.26 3.94
N GLY A 24 24.62 19.30 2.85
CA GLY A 24 23.63 18.26 2.56
C GLY A 24 24.28 16.90 2.28
N PHE A 25 25.46 16.89 1.66
CA PHE A 25 26.16 15.65 1.30
C PHE A 25 26.72 14.89 2.51
N ARG A 26 27.11 15.61 3.56
CA ARG A 26 27.72 15.05 4.78
C ARG A 26 26.75 14.31 5.69
N ILE A 27 25.45 14.55 5.56
CA ILE A 27 24.44 13.94 6.43
C ILE A 27 24.09 12.54 5.93
N THR A 28 24.38 11.52 6.73
CA THR A 28 24.07 10.13 6.38
C THR A 28 22.64 9.74 6.80
N PRO A 29 22.06 8.69 6.19
CA PRO A 29 20.80 8.10 6.66
C PRO A 29 20.87 7.59 8.10
N GLU A 30 22.03 7.12 8.56
CA GLU A 30 22.30 6.65 9.91
C GLU A 30 22.13 7.78 10.93
N ASP A 31 22.71 8.95 10.68
CA ASP A 31 22.60 10.11 11.58
C ASP A 31 21.13 10.53 11.80
N ARG A 32 20.33 10.49 10.72
CA ARG A 32 18.89 10.82 10.77
C ARG A 32 18.09 9.78 11.53
N ARG A 33 18.44 8.51 11.37
CA ARG A 33 17.80 7.38 12.05
C ARG A 33 18.09 7.44 13.54
N ASP A 34 19.35 7.62 13.92
CA ASP A 34 19.78 7.63 15.31
C ASP A 34 19.17 8.81 16.06
N LEU A 35 19.10 9.99 15.42
CA LEU A 35 18.37 11.14 15.94
C LEU A 35 16.87 10.85 16.11
N LEU A 36 16.21 10.26 15.11
CA LEU A 36 14.77 9.91 15.20
C LEU A 36 14.51 9.00 16.40
N TRP A 37 15.42 8.07 16.67
CA TRP A 37 15.35 7.19 17.83
C TRP A 37 15.59 7.94 19.14
N GLU A 38 16.59 8.81 19.19
CA GLU A 38 16.93 9.61 20.36
C GLU A 38 15.78 10.54 20.80
N ILE A 39 15.14 11.23 19.85
CA ILE A 39 13.96 12.08 20.10
C ILE A 39 12.85 11.27 20.77
N ARG A 40 12.54 10.10 20.19
CA ARG A 40 11.41 9.29 20.66
C ARG A 40 11.67 8.63 22.00
N ASP A 41 12.91 8.20 22.24
CA ASP A 41 13.31 7.63 23.53
C ASP A 41 13.12 8.66 24.65
N ALA A 42 13.50 9.91 24.41
CA ALA A 42 13.29 10.96 25.40
C ALA A 42 11.83 11.38 25.57
N GLU A 43 11.03 11.33 24.50
CA GLU A 43 9.59 11.53 24.59
C GLU A 43 8.85 10.33 25.20
N GLY A 44 9.55 9.24 25.53
CA GLY A 44 8.96 7.99 26.00
C GLY A 44 8.01 7.33 24.99
N LYS A 45 8.10 7.73 23.71
CA LYS A 45 7.21 7.24 22.65
C LYS A 45 7.70 5.87 22.17
N SER A 46 6.74 5.01 21.80
CA SER A 46 7.02 3.71 21.19
C SER A 46 7.79 3.86 19.87
N GLU A 47 8.17 2.78 19.20
CA GLU A 47 8.73 2.93 17.87
C GLU A 47 7.75 3.61 16.93
N PRO A 48 8.22 4.51 16.05
CA PRO A 48 7.34 5.08 15.05
C PRO A 48 6.81 3.94 14.16
N PRO A 49 5.60 4.07 13.61
CA PRO A 49 5.13 3.21 12.53
C PRO A 49 6.23 3.06 11.46
N ARG A 50 6.33 1.91 10.79
CA ARG A 50 7.34 1.74 9.73
C ARG A 50 7.29 2.85 8.70
N GLY A 51 6.13 3.42 8.39
CA GLY A 51 6.05 4.57 7.51
C GLY A 51 6.79 5.80 8.03
N THR A 52 6.72 6.05 9.33
CA THR A 52 7.45 7.15 9.96
C THR A 52 8.94 6.83 10.12
N GLN A 53 9.33 5.56 10.25
CA GLN A 53 10.74 5.15 10.18
C GLN A 53 11.26 5.32 8.75
N VAL A 54 10.55 4.76 7.77
CA VAL A 54 10.93 4.71 6.36
C VAL A 54 10.88 6.07 5.72
N PHE A 55 9.95 6.96 6.06
CA PHE A 55 9.89 8.32 5.51
C PHE A 55 10.53 9.36 6.44
N GLY A 56 10.56 9.11 7.76
CA GLY A 56 11.14 10.05 8.70
C GLY A 56 12.66 10.12 8.65
N THR A 57 13.31 9.09 8.14
CA THR A 57 14.76 9.07 7.91
C THR A 57 15.14 9.49 6.49
N GLN A 58 14.16 9.68 5.60
CA GLN A 58 14.43 9.97 4.20
C GLN A 58 14.74 11.45 4.01
N PRO A 59 15.83 11.79 3.30
CA PRO A 59 16.27 13.17 3.16
C PRO A 59 15.23 14.11 2.57
N ILE A 60 14.42 13.63 1.63
CA ILE A 60 13.41 14.45 0.95
C ILE A 60 12.28 14.87 1.89
N PHE A 61 11.78 13.93 2.71
CA PHE A 61 10.72 14.22 3.68
C PHE A 61 11.27 15.02 4.85
N ASP A 62 12.53 14.76 5.22
CA ASP A 62 13.19 15.52 6.26
C ASP A 62 13.41 16.98 5.88
N ALA A 63 13.93 17.21 4.67
CA ALA A 63 14.09 18.55 4.11
C ALA A 63 12.73 19.24 3.91
N ALA A 64 11.68 18.50 3.53
CA ALA A 64 10.32 19.01 3.46
C ALA A 64 9.80 19.47 4.84
N ARG A 65 10.05 18.70 5.91
CA ARG A 65 9.71 19.11 7.29
C ARG A 65 10.50 20.34 7.71
N GLN A 66 11.80 20.39 7.44
CA GLN A 66 12.63 21.55 7.77
C GLN A 66 12.15 22.80 7.01
N ALA A 67 11.84 22.67 5.72
CA ALA A 67 11.27 23.75 4.91
C ALA A 67 9.93 24.24 5.49
N LYS A 68 9.03 23.32 5.87
CA LYS A 68 7.75 23.66 6.52
C LYS A 68 7.91 24.27 7.90
N THR A 69 8.94 23.90 8.65
CA THR A 69 9.26 24.51 9.95
C THR A 69 9.71 25.95 9.79
N VAL A 70 10.48 26.24 8.75
CA VAL A 70 11.01 27.59 8.48
C VAL A 70 9.95 28.50 7.87
N ASP A 71 9.10 28.00 6.98
CA ASP A 71 8.03 28.78 6.35
C ASP A 71 6.73 27.96 6.25
N PRO A 72 5.94 27.89 7.35
CA PRO A 72 4.72 27.09 7.40
C PRO A 72 3.65 27.58 6.43
N LYS A 73 3.63 28.89 6.10
CA LYS A 73 2.64 29.46 5.19
C LYS A 73 2.88 28.98 3.76
N ARG A 74 4.14 28.96 3.32
CA ARG A 74 4.50 28.56 1.96
C ARG A 74 4.50 27.06 1.73
N PHE A 75 4.87 26.30 2.75
CA PHE A 75 4.99 24.83 2.68
C PHE A 75 3.89 24.11 3.45
N GLY A 76 2.84 24.83 3.86
CA GLY A 76 1.70 24.28 4.59
C GLY A 76 0.99 23.13 3.87
N TRP A 77 1.02 23.15 2.54
CA TRP A 77 0.47 22.13 1.66
C TRP A 77 1.23 20.80 1.68
N LEU A 78 2.50 20.78 2.15
CA LEU A 78 3.26 19.53 2.24
C LEU A 78 2.66 18.64 3.35
N PRO A 79 2.38 17.36 3.06
CA PRO A 79 1.75 16.43 3.99
C PRO A 79 2.75 15.86 5.01
N VAL A 80 3.61 16.71 5.56
CA VAL A 80 4.58 16.38 6.62
C VAL A 80 4.42 17.35 7.77
N ASP A 81 4.65 16.92 9.01
CA ASP A 81 4.56 17.80 10.17
C ASP A 81 5.76 18.74 10.26
N ALA A 82 5.54 19.97 10.73
CA ALA A 82 6.65 20.84 11.11
C ALA A 82 7.39 20.25 12.32
N ILE A 83 8.69 20.49 12.39
CA ILE A 83 9.56 20.06 13.49
C ILE A 83 9.19 20.89 14.73
N ASN A 84 8.83 20.23 15.83
CA ASN A 84 8.57 20.91 17.11
C ASN A 84 9.89 21.42 17.74
N ASN A 85 9.79 22.29 18.75
CA ASN A 85 10.97 22.93 19.35
C ASN A 85 11.99 21.91 19.90
N GLU A 86 11.58 20.87 20.61
CA GLU A 86 12.50 19.85 21.16
C GLU A 86 13.23 19.05 20.06
N THR A 87 12.48 18.61 19.05
CA THR A 87 13.02 17.86 17.91
C THR A 87 14.03 18.73 17.16
N PHE A 88 13.71 20.02 17.04
CA PHE A 88 14.55 20.99 16.37
C PHE A 88 15.84 21.26 17.16
N ILE A 89 15.78 21.36 18.50
CA ILE A 89 16.95 21.52 19.37
C ILE A 89 17.90 20.32 19.24
N ARG A 90 17.38 19.08 19.28
CA ARG A 90 18.19 17.86 19.13
C ARG A 90 18.85 17.77 17.76
N ARG A 91 18.12 18.14 16.70
CA ARG A 91 18.65 18.26 15.33
C ARG A 91 19.74 19.30 15.20
N ALA A 92 19.56 20.39 15.93
CA ALA A 92 20.54 21.44 15.97
C ALA A 92 21.86 20.87 16.53
N ASN A 93 21.80 20.23 17.69
CA ASN A 93 22.98 19.71 18.38
C ASN A 93 23.74 18.61 17.61
N THR A 94 23.07 17.96 16.66
CA THR A 94 23.62 16.87 15.82
C THR A 94 24.06 17.34 14.42
N GLY A 95 23.94 18.63 14.11
CA GLY A 95 24.35 19.18 12.80
C GLY A 95 23.43 18.77 11.64
N LEU A 96 22.21 18.33 11.92
CA LEU A 96 21.25 17.78 10.95
C LEU A 96 20.39 18.86 10.24
N ASN A 97 20.61 20.13 10.54
CA ASN A 97 19.91 21.28 9.97
C ASN A 97 20.81 22.06 9.00
N PHE A 98 20.23 22.73 7.99
CA PHE A 98 20.96 23.68 7.16
C PHE A 98 21.18 25.01 7.90
N GLY A 99 22.42 25.43 8.14
CA GLY A 99 22.66 26.69 8.83
C GLY A 99 23.98 26.71 9.58
N PRO A 100 24.24 27.75 10.39
CA PRO A 100 25.40 27.77 11.28
C PRO A 100 25.32 26.60 12.26
N SER A 101 26.47 26.10 12.73
CA SER A 101 26.44 25.11 13.80
C SER A 101 25.72 25.73 15.00
N PRO A 102 24.81 25.00 15.64
CA PRO A 102 24.16 25.44 16.88
C PRO A 102 25.17 25.76 17.97
N ILE A 103 26.30 25.07 17.98
CA ILE A 103 27.44 25.42 18.84
C ILE A 103 28.00 26.83 18.51
N ASP A 104 28.02 27.23 17.24
CA ASP A 104 28.54 28.54 16.81
C ASP A 104 27.61 29.71 17.17
N LEU A 105 26.29 29.46 17.25
CA LEU A 105 25.28 30.49 17.49
C LEU A 105 24.81 30.55 18.95
N ILE A 106 24.84 29.42 19.67
CA ILE A 106 24.03 29.20 20.87
C ILE A 106 24.90 28.85 22.10
N GLY A 107 26.17 28.45 21.92
CA GLY A 107 27.00 27.90 22.99
C GLY A 107 26.57 26.49 23.41
N GLU A 108 26.99 26.01 24.59
CA GLU A 108 26.68 24.64 25.08
C GLU A 108 25.19 24.43 25.49
N GLN A 109 24.41 25.49 25.71
CA GLN A 109 23.02 25.38 26.17
C GLN A 109 22.02 26.11 25.28
N VAL A 110 20.99 25.37 24.85
CA VAL A 110 19.92 25.88 23.98
C VAL A 110 18.75 26.39 24.82
N THR A 111 18.57 27.71 24.85
CA THR A 111 17.41 28.39 25.46
C THR A 111 16.37 28.76 24.39
N ASP A 112 15.11 29.00 24.80
CA ASP A 112 14.04 29.44 23.88
C ASP A 112 14.38 30.74 23.11
N ALA A 113 15.14 31.63 23.73
CA ALA A 113 15.62 32.87 23.11
C ALA A 113 16.66 32.59 22.01
N ASN A 114 17.62 31.70 22.28
CA ASN A 114 18.64 31.34 21.30
C ASN A 114 18.05 30.48 20.17
N LEU A 115 16.99 29.72 20.46
CA LEU A 115 16.22 28.98 19.46
C LEU A 115 15.52 29.91 18.46
N GLN A 116 14.93 31.02 18.93
CA GLN A 116 14.35 32.05 18.07
C GLN A 116 15.41 32.67 17.14
N GLN A 117 16.57 33.05 17.69
CA GLN A 117 17.69 33.57 16.91
C GLN A 117 18.18 32.57 15.85
N TYR A 118 18.24 31.29 16.20
CA TYR A 118 18.61 30.24 15.26
C TYR A 118 17.57 30.06 14.15
N LYS A 119 16.25 30.11 14.47
CA LYS A 119 15.17 30.09 13.47
C LYS A 119 15.24 31.29 12.53
N GLU A 120 15.55 32.48 13.04
CA GLU A 120 15.76 33.68 12.23
C GLU A 120 17.01 33.54 11.33
N ALA A 121 18.12 33.01 11.86
CA ALA A 121 19.34 32.75 11.09
C ALA A 121 19.09 31.75 9.95
N LEU A 122 18.23 30.75 10.17
CA LEU A 122 17.73 29.80 9.17
C LEU A 122 16.81 30.45 8.14
N HIS A 123 15.88 31.30 8.59
CA HIS A 123 14.97 32.04 7.73
C HIS A 123 15.77 32.93 6.76
N ASN A 124 16.82 33.59 7.28
CA ASN A 124 17.68 34.50 6.56
C ASN A 124 18.70 33.82 5.63
N GLN A 125 18.83 32.48 5.65
CA GLN A 125 19.66 31.78 4.67
C GLN A 125 19.16 32.01 3.24
N SER A 126 20.10 32.16 2.30
CA SER A 126 19.77 32.39 0.90
C SER A 126 18.98 31.20 0.33
N ARG A 127 18.04 31.50 -0.58
CA ARG A 127 17.24 30.46 -1.28
C ARG A 127 18.14 29.47 -2.02
N VAL A 128 19.26 29.96 -2.55
CA VAL A 128 20.27 29.15 -3.25
C VAL A 128 20.87 28.13 -2.30
N ARG A 129 21.29 28.52 -1.10
CA ARG A 129 21.85 27.59 -0.10
C ARG A 129 20.83 26.54 0.35
N LYS A 130 19.57 26.93 0.58
CA LYS A 130 18.48 26.00 0.94
C LYS A 130 18.22 24.97 -0.16
N GLY A 131 18.14 25.42 -1.42
CA GLY A 131 18.01 24.54 -2.58
C GLY A 131 19.23 23.65 -2.79
N ALA A 132 20.43 24.18 -2.56
CA ALA A 132 21.68 23.44 -2.65
C ALA A 132 21.82 22.35 -1.57
N PHE A 133 21.39 22.64 -0.34
CA PHE A 133 21.34 21.65 0.74
C PHE A 133 20.37 20.51 0.42
N LEU A 134 19.16 20.84 -0.07
CA LEU A 134 18.23 19.84 -0.55
C LEU A 134 18.87 18.99 -1.66
N GLY A 135 19.47 19.63 -2.67
CA GLY A 135 20.17 18.93 -3.76
C GLY A 135 21.33 18.06 -3.30
N GLY A 136 22.12 18.52 -2.33
CA GLY A 136 23.26 17.79 -1.76
C GLY A 136 22.82 16.60 -0.93
N SER A 137 21.73 16.76 -0.18
CA SER A 137 21.13 15.66 0.59
C SER A 137 20.53 14.58 -0.30
N LEU A 138 19.88 14.95 -1.41
CA LEU A 138 19.40 14.01 -2.42
C LEU A 138 20.57 13.30 -3.12
N ALA A 139 21.64 14.03 -3.46
CA ALA A 139 22.84 13.46 -4.07
C ALA A 139 23.58 12.49 -3.13
N SER A 140 23.69 12.80 -1.84
CA SER A 140 24.21 11.88 -0.81
C SER A 140 23.44 10.57 -0.80
N ASP A 141 22.12 10.66 -0.93
CA ASP A 141 21.21 9.51 -0.84
C ASP A 141 21.24 8.62 -2.08
N VAL A 142 21.49 9.22 -3.26
CA VAL A 142 21.81 8.47 -4.49
C VAL A 142 23.11 7.69 -4.30
N VAL A 143 24.13 8.31 -3.69
CA VAL A 143 25.46 7.70 -3.51
C VAL A 143 25.47 6.65 -2.40
N ASN A 144 24.74 6.88 -1.31
CA ASN A 144 24.64 6.02 -0.13
C ASN A 144 23.48 5.01 -0.20
N ASP A 145 22.87 4.82 -1.39
CA ASP A 145 21.84 3.81 -1.64
C ASP A 145 20.52 4.01 -0.85
N GLY A 146 20.30 5.18 -0.23
CA GLY A 146 19.06 5.50 0.51
C GLY A 146 17.83 5.56 -0.40
N LEU A 147 18.00 6.04 -1.64
CA LEU A 147 16.97 5.99 -2.67
C LEU A 147 16.64 4.56 -3.13
N ARG A 148 17.50 3.57 -2.88
CA ARG A 148 17.17 2.15 -3.15
C ARG A 148 16.08 1.65 -2.20
N GLY A 149 16.01 2.17 -0.97
CA GLY A 149 14.91 1.89 -0.05
C GLY A 149 13.57 2.42 -0.56
N ILE A 150 13.56 3.66 -1.08
CA ILE A 150 12.40 4.24 -1.77
C ILE A 150 12.10 3.48 -3.06
N TYR A 151 13.11 3.09 -3.83
CA TYR A 151 12.97 2.25 -5.03
C TYR A 151 12.29 0.93 -4.71
N TRP A 152 12.73 0.20 -3.68
CA TRP A 152 12.07 -1.04 -3.25
C TRP A 152 10.67 -0.79 -2.70
N LEU A 153 10.48 0.30 -1.95
CA LEU A 153 9.18 0.70 -1.44
C LEU A 153 8.18 0.96 -2.57
N LEU A 154 8.60 1.71 -3.61
CA LEU A 154 7.79 2.09 -4.76
C LEU A 154 7.64 0.95 -5.78
N ASN A 155 8.67 0.10 -5.94
CA ASN A 155 8.59 -1.09 -6.81
C ASN A 155 7.90 -2.29 -6.17
N ALA A 156 7.73 -2.28 -4.84
CA ALA A 156 6.83 -3.17 -4.13
C ALA A 156 5.61 -2.36 -3.66
N PRO A 157 4.57 -2.21 -4.50
CA PRO A 157 3.31 -1.54 -4.13
C PRO A 157 2.79 -1.95 -2.75
N GLN A 158 3.02 -3.20 -2.37
CA GLN A 158 2.76 -3.75 -1.05
C GLN A 158 3.56 -3.03 0.05
N ALA A 159 4.86 -2.80 -0.08
CA ALA A 159 5.67 -2.12 0.90
C ALA A 159 5.28 -0.63 1.10
N THR A 160 5.01 0.11 0.01
CA THR A 160 4.46 1.48 0.10
C THR A 160 3.16 1.50 0.89
N THR A 161 2.28 0.56 0.57
CA THR A 161 0.98 0.44 1.23
C THR A 161 1.13 0.00 2.67
N ASN A 162 2.14 -0.82 2.96
CA ASN A 162 2.44 -1.20 4.32
C ASN A 162 2.77 0.00 5.18
N VAL A 163 3.55 0.89 4.62
CA VAL A 163 3.97 2.13 5.22
C VAL A 163 2.80 3.11 5.38
N ILE A 164 2.00 3.35 4.34
CA ILE A 164 0.85 4.28 4.39
C ILE A 164 -0.22 3.77 5.37
N ASN A 165 -0.52 2.47 5.32
CA ASN A 165 -1.57 1.88 6.12
C ASN A 165 -1.17 1.77 7.60
N GLU A 166 0.08 1.40 7.90
CA GLU A 166 0.59 1.42 9.27
C GLU A 166 0.57 2.86 9.83
N GLN A 167 0.91 3.86 9.01
CA GLN A 167 0.87 5.26 9.43
C GLN A 167 -0.55 5.79 9.61
N GLY A 168 -1.48 5.48 8.69
CA GLY A 168 -2.88 5.85 8.80
C GLY A 168 -3.57 5.19 10.00
N ALA A 169 -3.34 3.89 10.20
CA ALA A 169 -3.83 3.17 11.37
C ALA A 169 -3.25 3.73 12.68
N ALA A 170 -1.98 4.12 12.70
CA ALA A 170 -1.35 4.70 13.89
C ALA A 170 -1.84 6.11 14.22
N MET A 171 -2.12 6.94 13.20
CA MET A 171 -2.68 8.29 13.43
C MET A 171 -4.09 8.22 14.01
N LEU A 172 -4.90 7.25 13.58
CA LEU A 172 -6.32 7.16 13.96
C LEU A 172 -6.55 6.27 15.18
N ASN A 173 -5.66 5.32 15.42
CA ASN A 173 -5.63 4.52 16.63
C ASN A 173 -4.18 4.32 17.12
N PRO A 174 -3.63 5.31 17.86
CA PRO A 174 -2.28 5.20 18.41
C PRO A 174 -2.14 4.03 19.40
N ASP A 175 -3.23 3.59 20.04
CA ASP A 175 -3.23 2.45 20.96
C ASP A 175 -2.86 1.13 20.31
N LEU A 176 -3.07 0.98 18.98
CA LEU A 176 -2.61 -0.20 18.23
C LEU A 176 -1.08 -0.35 18.27
N PHE A 177 -0.37 0.77 18.41
CA PHE A 177 1.10 0.85 18.41
C PHE A 177 1.66 1.29 19.76
N ALA A 178 0.80 1.42 20.78
CA ALA A 178 1.21 1.77 22.12
C ALA A 178 2.01 0.63 22.76
N ASN A 179 3.11 1.01 23.41
CA ASN A 179 3.87 0.14 24.28
C ASN A 179 3.37 0.33 25.70
N ARG A 180 3.24 -0.76 26.46
CA ARG A 180 3.19 -0.71 27.92
C ARG A 180 4.55 -1.10 28.48
N VAL A 181 4.94 -0.44 29.56
CA VAL A 181 6.09 -0.90 30.36
C VAL A 181 5.65 -2.14 31.11
N VAL A 182 6.45 -3.20 31.01
CA VAL A 182 6.21 -4.49 31.67
C VAL A 182 7.31 -4.70 32.71
N PRO A 183 6.97 -5.10 33.94
CA PRO A 183 7.97 -5.53 34.93
C PRO A 183 8.79 -6.71 34.40
N LEU A 184 10.09 -6.75 34.72
CA LEU A 184 10.97 -7.84 34.28
C LEU A 184 10.44 -9.21 34.72
N GLN A 185 9.94 -9.32 35.95
CA GLN A 185 9.40 -10.56 36.48
C GLN A 185 8.21 -11.07 35.65
N GLU A 186 7.24 -10.21 35.29
CA GLU A 186 6.12 -10.60 34.42
C GLU A 186 6.63 -11.07 33.05
N ALA A 187 7.64 -10.39 32.48
CA ALA A 187 8.20 -10.76 31.19
C ALA A 187 8.95 -12.11 31.23
N GLN A 188 9.61 -12.43 32.34
CA GLN A 188 10.27 -13.72 32.57
C GLN A 188 9.24 -14.84 32.74
N GLU A 189 8.26 -14.65 33.62
CA GLU A 189 7.21 -15.64 33.90
C GLU A 189 6.43 -16.02 32.63
N LYS A 190 6.16 -15.04 31.76
CA LYS A 190 5.47 -15.26 30.48
C LYS A 190 6.41 -15.68 29.33
N GLY A 191 7.71 -15.85 29.60
CA GLY A 191 8.70 -16.27 28.60
C GLY A 191 8.84 -15.29 27.43
N TRP A 192 8.57 -14.01 27.66
CA TRP A 192 8.69 -12.94 26.66
C TRP A 192 10.12 -12.51 26.41
N VAL A 193 10.98 -12.73 27.40
CA VAL A 193 12.41 -12.44 27.36
C VAL A 193 13.16 -13.69 27.80
N ALA A 194 14.26 -14.02 27.13
CA ALA A 194 15.18 -15.04 27.59
C ALA A 194 16.49 -14.40 28.07
N TYR A 195 16.91 -14.82 29.26
CA TYR A 195 18.16 -14.38 29.85
C TYR A 195 19.32 -14.88 29.00
N GLN A 196 20.29 -14.01 28.74
CA GLN A 196 21.56 -14.40 28.16
C GLN A 196 22.64 -14.03 29.17
N GLU A 197 23.43 -15.01 29.60
CA GLU A 197 24.52 -14.76 30.55
C GLU A 197 25.42 -13.65 29.98
N PRO A 198 25.53 -12.49 30.65
CA PRO A 198 26.37 -11.42 30.17
C PRO A 198 27.83 -11.83 30.33
N GLN A 199 28.67 -11.32 29.43
CA GLN A 199 30.10 -11.37 29.66
C GLN A 199 30.39 -10.46 30.86
N LEU A 200 30.82 -11.07 31.96
CA LEU A 200 31.20 -10.33 33.17
C LEU A 200 32.41 -9.46 32.84
N ASP A 201 32.31 -8.18 33.16
CA ASP A 201 33.45 -7.28 33.10
C ASP A 201 34.54 -7.81 34.04
N PRO A 202 35.77 -8.08 33.54
CA PRO A 202 36.86 -8.59 34.35
C PRO A 202 37.13 -7.71 35.58
N GLU A 203 37.00 -6.39 35.48
CA GLU A 203 37.28 -5.48 36.61
C GLU A 203 36.23 -5.62 37.70
N VAL A 204 34.95 -5.65 37.32
CA VAL A 204 33.82 -5.83 38.24
C VAL A 204 33.87 -7.21 38.90
N PHE A 205 34.24 -8.24 38.13
CA PHE A 205 34.42 -9.60 38.63
C PHE A 205 35.54 -9.67 39.67
N GLN A 206 36.73 -9.12 39.37
CA GLN A 206 37.85 -9.10 40.30
C GLN A 206 37.56 -8.28 41.55
N ALA A 207 36.86 -7.15 41.42
CA ALA A 207 36.42 -6.36 42.57
C ALA A 207 35.47 -7.14 43.49
N ARG A 208 34.55 -7.93 42.91
CA ARG A 208 33.64 -8.79 43.68
C ARG A 208 34.38 -9.93 44.39
N VAL A 209 35.29 -10.61 43.68
CA VAL A 209 36.16 -11.66 44.25
C VAL A 209 36.93 -11.13 45.46
N LYS A 210 37.52 -9.93 45.34
CA LYS A 210 38.24 -9.28 46.44
C LYS A 210 37.34 -9.01 47.65
N LYS A 211 36.12 -8.50 47.42
CA LYS A 211 35.16 -8.21 48.49
C LYS A 211 34.74 -9.47 49.26
N ILE A 212 34.44 -10.57 48.56
CA ILE A 212 34.06 -11.83 49.21
C ILE A 212 35.26 -12.42 49.96
N ARG A 213 36.48 -12.32 49.40
CA ARG A 213 37.71 -12.73 50.09
C ARG A 213 37.90 -11.97 51.41
N GLU A 214 37.70 -10.65 51.41
CA GLU A 214 37.77 -9.82 52.63
C GLU A 214 36.71 -10.25 53.66
N GLN A 215 35.48 -10.53 53.24
CA GLN A 215 34.40 -11.01 54.12
C GLN A 215 34.72 -12.39 54.73
N ASN A 216 35.11 -13.36 53.91
CA ASN A 216 35.49 -14.69 54.37
C ASN A 216 36.71 -14.64 55.30
N SER A 217 37.69 -13.76 55.03
CA SER A 217 38.87 -13.63 55.89
C SER A 217 38.49 -13.18 57.31
N ASN A 218 37.53 -12.25 57.45
CA ASN A 218 37.04 -11.82 58.75
C ASN A 218 36.30 -12.94 59.51
N GLU A 219 35.53 -13.77 58.80
CA GLU A 219 34.87 -14.94 59.38
C GLU A 219 35.89 -15.98 59.85
N LEU A 220 36.92 -16.25 59.03
CA LEU A 220 38.00 -17.19 59.32
C LEU A 220 38.86 -16.72 60.50
N PHE A 221 39.13 -15.42 60.63
CA PHE A 221 39.79 -14.85 61.80
C PHE A 221 38.94 -14.99 63.08
N THR A 222 37.62 -14.88 62.96
CA THR A 222 36.70 -15.06 64.09
C THR A 222 36.69 -16.52 64.55
N SER A 223 36.63 -17.49 63.62
CA SER A 223 36.69 -18.92 63.96
C SER A 223 38.08 -19.37 64.45
N LEU A 224 39.17 -18.77 63.95
CA LEU A 224 40.51 -19.02 64.48
C LEU A 224 40.66 -18.54 65.92
N ALA A 225 40.05 -17.39 66.26
CA ALA A 225 40.04 -16.88 67.63
C ALA A 225 39.28 -17.79 68.61
N GLU A 226 38.35 -18.61 68.10
CA GLU A 226 37.60 -19.62 68.85
C GLU A 226 38.35 -20.96 69.01
N GLY A 227 39.52 -21.12 68.36
CA GLY A 227 40.47 -22.20 68.63
C GLY A 227 40.26 -23.52 67.88
N GLU A 228 39.48 -23.53 66.79
CA GLU A 228 39.06 -24.76 66.10
C GLU A 228 39.91 -25.23 64.90
N PHE A 229 41.02 -24.56 64.54
CA PHE A 229 41.71 -24.83 63.25
C PHE A 229 43.12 -25.45 63.35
N ASP A 230 43.35 -26.51 62.56
CA ASP A 230 44.63 -27.18 62.32
C ASP A 230 45.39 -26.53 61.14
N MET A 231 46.60 -26.05 61.40
CA MET A 231 47.44 -25.30 60.45
C MET A 231 47.98 -26.16 59.29
N SER A 232 47.89 -27.49 59.37
CA SER A 232 48.44 -28.39 58.34
C SER A 232 47.60 -28.48 57.06
N LEU A 233 46.34 -28.03 57.10
CA LEU A 233 45.41 -28.04 55.97
C LEU A 233 45.39 -26.73 55.16
N ILE A 234 46.20 -25.73 55.53
CA ILE A 234 46.08 -24.35 55.01
C ILE A 234 46.19 -24.26 53.49
N GLU A 235 47.10 -24.99 52.86
CA GLU A 235 47.34 -24.86 51.41
C GLU A 235 46.23 -25.49 50.56
N GLU A 236 45.69 -26.63 50.99
CA GLU A 236 44.53 -27.27 50.34
C GLU A 236 43.25 -26.46 50.56
N ILE A 237 43.11 -25.87 51.76
CA ILE A 237 42.02 -24.95 52.09
C ILE A 237 42.10 -23.69 51.22
N ASP A 238 43.27 -23.11 50.98
CA ASP A 238 43.40 -21.86 50.21
C ASP A 238 42.98 -22.03 48.74
N GLN A 239 43.38 -23.15 48.09
CA GLN A 239 42.96 -23.46 46.72
C GLN A 239 41.46 -23.74 46.62
N ALA A 240 40.90 -24.52 47.55
CA ALA A 240 39.47 -24.80 47.60
C ALA A 240 38.66 -23.53 47.88
N LEU A 241 39.17 -22.66 48.75
CA LEU A 241 38.57 -21.37 49.09
C LEU A 241 38.60 -20.41 47.90
N GLU A 242 39.69 -20.35 47.12
CA GLU A 242 39.77 -19.48 45.94
C GLU A 242 38.79 -19.93 44.84
N ALA A 243 38.66 -21.24 44.62
CA ALA A 243 37.66 -21.78 43.69
C ALA A 243 36.22 -21.48 44.17
N ASP A 244 35.94 -21.58 45.47
CA ASP A 244 34.62 -21.29 46.03
C ASP A 244 34.30 -19.78 45.99
N VAL A 245 35.25 -18.91 46.34
CA VAL A 245 35.09 -17.45 46.29
C VAL A 245 34.86 -16.97 44.85
N THR A 246 35.62 -17.49 43.88
CA THR A 246 35.43 -17.12 42.47
C THR A 246 34.09 -17.59 41.93
N LYS A 247 33.65 -18.80 42.32
CA LYS A 247 32.33 -19.31 41.97
C LYS A 247 31.21 -18.46 42.60
N ARG A 248 31.28 -18.15 43.90
CA ARG A 248 30.30 -17.27 44.58
C ARG A 248 30.26 -15.88 43.96
N ALA A 249 31.42 -15.28 43.67
CA ALA A 249 31.48 -13.98 43.01
C ALA A 249 30.78 -14.00 41.63
N ARG A 250 31.00 -15.07 40.87
CA ARG A 250 30.34 -15.27 39.57
C ARG A 250 28.83 -15.42 39.74
N ASP A 251 28.40 -16.29 40.66
CA ASP A 251 26.99 -16.57 40.91
C ASP A 251 26.25 -15.31 41.40
N GLU A 252 26.84 -14.53 42.32
CA GLU A 252 26.29 -13.25 42.78
C GLU A 252 26.13 -12.23 41.64
N LEU A 253 27.16 -12.08 40.79
CA LEU A 253 27.09 -11.16 39.66
C LEU A 253 26.09 -11.63 38.61
N ILE A 254 25.97 -12.93 38.39
CA ILE A 254 24.94 -13.51 37.51
C ILE A 254 23.55 -13.21 38.07
N GLU A 255 23.30 -13.42 39.36
CA GLU A 255 22.02 -13.10 39.99
C GLU A 255 21.70 -11.61 39.94
N GLU A 256 22.66 -10.72 40.22
CA GLU A 256 22.50 -9.28 40.06
C GLU A 256 22.21 -8.89 38.61
N SER A 257 22.85 -9.55 37.65
CA SER A 257 22.65 -9.29 36.24
C SER A 257 21.27 -9.76 35.75
N LYS A 258 20.69 -10.81 36.35
CA LYS A 258 19.31 -11.25 36.09
C LYS A 258 18.27 -10.22 36.53
N LEU A 259 18.61 -9.29 37.42
CA LEU A 259 17.71 -8.19 37.82
C LEU A 259 17.71 -7.03 36.80
N GLN A 260 18.65 -7.03 35.85
CA GLN A 260 18.82 -5.95 34.89
C GLN A 260 18.22 -6.33 33.53
N PRO A 261 17.12 -5.68 33.10
CA PRO A 261 16.54 -5.86 31.77
C PRO A 261 17.53 -5.88 30.59
N GLN A 262 18.61 -5.08 30.60
CA GLN A 262 19.57 -5.07 29.49
C GLN A 262 20.27 -6.41 29.22
N ASN A 263 20.30 -7.33 30.18
CA ASN A 263 20.96 -8.64 30.03
C ASN A 263 20.07 -9.69 29.35
N TYR A 264 18.88 -9.28 28.90
CA TYR A 264 17.98 -10.11 28.11
C TYR A 264 18.09 -9.68 26.64
N LYS A 265 18.39 -10.62 25.73
CA LYS A 265 18.57 -10.31 24.29
C LYS A 265 17.53 -10.98 23.39
N ASN A 266 17.02 -12.15 23.79
CA ASN A 266 16.03 -12.88 23.01
C ASN A 266 14.63 -12.46 23.44
N THR A 267 14.05 -11.50 22.71
CA THR A 267 12.70 -10.99 22.95
C THR A 267 11.70 -11.62 21.98
N ARG A 268 10.49 -11.94 22.45
CA ARG A 268 9.39 -12.35 21.57
C ARG A 268 8.94 -11.18 20.68
N PRO A 269 8.31 -11.44 19.51
CA PRO A 269 7.78 -10.40 18.64
C PRO A 269 6.88 -9.42 19.40
N GLY A 270 7.18 -8.12 19.30
CA GLY A 270 6.45 -7.06 19.99
C GLY A 270 6.95 -6.72 21.39
N VAL A 271 7.99 -7.40 21.89
CA VAL A 271 8.68 -7.08 23.15
C VAL A 271 10.03 -6.46 22.83
N LYS A 272 10.40 -5.38 23.52
CA LYS A 272 11.66 -4.66 23.34
C LYS A 272 12.24 -4.28 24.69
N ILE A 273 13.55 -4.20 24.74
CA ILE A 273 14.29 -3.80 25.93
C ILE A 273 15.00 -2.49 25.58
N ARG A 274 14.67 -1.42 26.30
CA ARG A 274 15.31 -0.11 26.15
C ARG A 274 15.54 0.51 27.51
N SER A 275 16.71 1.10 27.73
CA SER A 275 17.00 1.95 28.89
C SER A 275 16.52 1.34 30.21
N ASN A 276 16.86 0.07 30.43
CA ASN A 276 16.48 -0.70 31.62
C ASN A 276 14.96 -0.92 31.81
N ARG A 277 14.18 -0.85 30.74
CA ARG A 277 12.73 -1.10 30.73
C ARG A 277 12.37 -2.12 29.66
N ILE A 278 11.39 -2.96 29.97
CA ILE A 278 10.79 -3.86 28.99
C ILE A 278 9.52 -3.21 28.47
N LEU A 279 9.46 -3.00 27.17
CA LEU A 279 8.34 -2.43 26.46
C LEU A 279 7.64 -3.55 25.70
N LYS A 280 6.37 -3.81 26.00
CA LYS A 280 5.54 -4.74 25.22
C LYS A 280 4.49 -3.94 24.44
N ARG A 281 4.41 -4.16 23.13
CA ARG A 281 3.31 -3.67 22.30
C ARG A 281 2.00 -4.31 22.76
N ARG A 282 0.93 -3.51 22.86
CA ARG A 282 -0.40 -4.00 23.25
C ARG A 282 -0.93 -5.08 22.31
N PHE A 283 -0.56 -5.01 21.04
CA PHE A 283 -0.89 -5.99 20.01
C PHE A 283 0.36 -6.56 19.36
N ASN A 284 0.29 -7.80 18.90
CA ASN A 284 1.37 -8.41 18.12
C ASN A 284 1.55 -7.61 16.81
N PRO A 285 2.75 -7.08 16.54
CA PRO A 285 2.98 -6.23 15.36
C PRO A 285 2.67 -6.95 14.06
N ASN A 286 2.93 -8.26 13.98
CA ASN A 286 2.68 -9.04 12.76
C ASN A 286 1.17 -9.18 12.49
N ILE A 287 0.34 -9.25 13.54
CA ILE A 287 -1.10 -9.42 13.39
C ILE A 287 -1.79 -8.08 13.08
N VAL A 288 -1.37 -6.99 13.74
CA VAL A 288 -1.84 -5.62 13.39
C VAL A 288 -1.49 -5.31 11.94
N GLN A 289 -0.27 -5.68 11.55
CA GLN A 289 0.19 -5.56 10.17
C GLN A 289 -0.68 -6.43 9.24
N ALA A 290 -0.86 -7.73 9.49
CA ALA A 290 -1.74 -8.54 8.65
C ALA A 290 -3.19 -7.97 8.54
N ALA A 291 -3.78 -7.56 9.65
CA ALA A 291 -5.16 -7.04 9.70
C ALA A 291 -5.34 -5.72 8.94
N THR A 292 -4.33 -4.85 8.94
CA THR A 292 -4.36 -3.61 8.17
C THR A 292 -4.03 -3.88 6.71
N LEU A 293 -2.99 -4.66 6.44
CA LEU A 293 -2.39 -4.79 5.10
C LEU A 293 -3.13 -5.68 4.14
N ILE A 294 -3.71 -6.79 4.60
CA ILE A 294 -4.32 -7.75 3.69
C ILE A 294 -5.39 -7.09 2.80
N PRO A 295 -6.33 -6.27 3.33
CA PRO A 295 -7.29 -5.56 2.48
C PRO A 295 -6.64 -4.65 1.45
N ALA A 296 -5.64 -3.85 1.84
CA ALA A 296 -4.98 -2.93 0.93
C ALA A 296 -4.09 -3.66 -0.10
N GLY A 297 -3.46 -4.77 0.30
CA GLY A 297 -2.73 -5.66 -0.59
C GLY A 297 -3.64 -6.35 -1.60
N ILE A 298 -4.84 -6.76 -1.20
CA ILE A 298 -5.86 -7.27 -2.13
C ILE A 298 -6.24 -6.19 -3.14
N ALA A 299 -6.52 -4.95 -2.71
CA ALA A 299 -6.86 -3.81 -3.57
C ALA A 299 -5.84 -3.52 -4.67
N ILE A 300 -4.57 -3.60 -4.28
CA ILE A 300 -3.45 -3.34 -5.19
C ILE A 300 -3.27 -4.50 -6.13
N ASN A 301 -3.41 -5.71 -5.61
CA ASN A 301 -3.31 -6.90 -6.42
C ASN A 301 -4.52 -7.01 -7.38
N SER A 302 -5.71 -6.54 -7.03
CA SER A 302 -6.84 -6.45 -7.96
C SER A 302 -6.61 -5.34 -8.99
N GLY A 303 -6.31 -4.11 -8.56
CA GLY A 303 -6.15 -2.94 -9.44
C GLY A 303 -4.98 -3.00 -10.43
N ILE A 304 -3.88 -3.67 -10.07
CA ILE A 304 -2.72 -3.90 -10.96
C ILE A 304 -2.94 -5.15 -11.86
N GLY A 305 -4.05 -5.85 -11.70
CA GLY A 305 -4.31 -7.09 -12.45
C GLY A 305 -3.42 -8.26 -12.02
N LEU A 306 -3.01 -8.32 -10.74
CA LEU A 306 -2.37 -9.51 -10.15
C LEU A 306 -3.35 -10.68 -9.96
N LEU A 307 -4.63 -10.38 -9.75
CA LEU A 307 -5.70 -11.37 -9.59
C LEU A 307 -6.43 -11.72 -10.90
N GLY A 308 -5.97 -11.21 -12.04
CA GLY A 308 -6.63 -11.43 -13.32
C GLY A 308 -6.00 -10.61 -14.45
N ARG A 309 -6.80 -10.27 -15.46
CA ARG A 309 -6.37 -9.45 -16.60
C ARG A 309 -7.16 -8.15 -16.58
N ASN A 310 -6.50 -7.05 -16.89
CA ASN A 310 -7.20 -5.78 -17.10
C ASN A 310 -7.77 -5.74 -18.53
N GLU A 311 -8.98 -5.19 -18.70
CA GLU A 311 -9.62 -5.08 -20.02
C GLU A 311 -8.71 -4.29 -20.98
N GLY A 312 -8.53 -4.80 -22.21
CA GLY A 312 -7.59 -4.24 -23.20
C GLY A 312 -6.15 -4.76 -23.10
N TYR A 313 -5.83 -5.59 -22.10
CA TYR A 313 -4.52 -6.22 -21.95
C TYR A 313 -4.63 -7.74 -22.07
N ALA A 314 -3.57 -8.41 -22.50
CA ALA A 314 -3.44 -9.86 -22.41
C ALA A 314 -3.05 -10.29 -20.98
N MET A 315 -3.01 -11.60 -20.73
CA MET A 315 -2.26 -12.16 -19.59
C MET A 315 -0.75 -11.87 -19.75
N THR A 316 0.00 -11.90 -18.64
CA THR A 316 1.45 -11.66 -18.65
C THR A 316 2.23 -12.83 -19.26
N VAL A 317 1.72 -14.05 -19.07
CA VAL A 317 2.16 -15.31 -19.66
C VAL A 317 0.96 -15.91 -20.39
N PRO A 318 0.54 -15.30 -21.52
CA PRO A 318 -0.64 -15.74 -22.25
C PRO A 318 -0.38 -17.08 -22.93
N LYS A 319 -1.44 -17.87 -23.12
CA LYS A 319 -1.39 -19.00 -24.05
C LYS A 319 -1.15 -18.50 -25.47
N ASP A 320 -0.61 -19.38 -26.29
CA ASP A 320 -0.28 -19.03 -27.67
C ASP A 320 -1.53 -18.77 -28.53
N ASP A 321 -2.61 -19.46 -28.24
CA ASP A 321 -3.89 -19.44 -28.96
C ASP A 321 -4.92 -18.49 -28.35
N ASP A 322 -4.79 -18.15 -27.06
CA ASP A 322 -5.71 -17.29 -26.33
C ASP A 322 -4.96 -16.29 -25.43
N PRO A 323 -4.97 -14.99 -25.74
CA PRO A 323 -4.32 -13.97 -24.93
C PRO A 323 -5.03 -13.71 -23.59
N PHE A 324 -6.25 -14.25 -23.40
CA PHE A 324 -7.04 -14.08 -22.19
C PHE A 324 -6.83 -15.19 -21.16
N SER A 325 -6.28 -16.33 -21.58
CA SER A 325 -5.90 -17.43 -20.69
C SER A 325 -4.40 -17.39 -20.43
N THR A 326 -4.00 -17.65 -19.18
CA THR A 326 -2.58 -17.88 -18.86
C THR A 326 -2.17 -19.30 -19.26
N ASP A 327 -0.95 -19.45 -19.78
CA ASP A 327 -0.33 -20.75 -20.05
C ASP A 327 0.16 -21.41 -18.77
N ASN A 328 0.62 -20.61 -17.81
CA ASN A 328 1.14 -21.09 -16.53
C ASN A 328 0.81 -20.11 -15.42
N VAL A 329 -0.14 -20.49 -14.55
CA VAL A 329 -0.60 -19.68 -13.41
C VAL A 329 0.54 -19.31 -12.46
N ILE A 330 1.50 -20.20 -12.22
CA ILE A 330 2.65 -19.92 -11.35
C ILE A 330 3.57 -18.89 -12.01
N ALA A 331 3.83 -19.02 -13.30
CA ALA A 331 4.66 -18.07 -14.04
C ALA A 331 3.96 -16.70 -14.17
N GLU A 332 2.64 -16.68 -14.34
CA GLU A 332 1.80 -15.48 -14.35
C GLU A 332 1.92 -14.73 -13.02
N VAL A 333 1.69 -15.44 -11.90
CA VAL A 333 1.80 -14.88 -10.56
C VAL A 333 3.24 -14.44 -10.29
N ALA A 334 4.25 -15.22 -10.65
CA ALA A 334 5.65 -14.82 -10.47
C ALA A 334 6.01 -13.59 -11.32
N ALA A 335 5.61 -13.54 -12.59
CA ALA A 335 5.88 -12.42 -13.47
C ALA A 335 5.19 -11.16 -12.97
N LYS A 336 3.93 -11.24 -12.56
CA LYS A 336 3.22 -10.09 -12.01
C LYS A 336 3.73 -9.70 -10.63
N TYR A 337 3.98 -10.65 -9.72
CA TYR A 337 4.30 -10.37 -8.31
C TYR A 337 5.76 -9.96 -8.11
N ILE A 338 6.69 -10.63 -8.79
CA ILE A 338 8.13 -10.39 -8.64
C ILE A 338 8.57 -9.27 -9.59
N THR A 339 8.15 -9.33 -10.85
CA THR A 339 8.62 -8.36 -11.85
C THR A 339 7.67 -7.17 -12.02
N GLY A 340 6.44 -7.26 -11.51
CA GLY A 340 5.41 -6.22 -11.72
C GLY A 340 5.01 -6.05 -13.18
N ARG A 341 5.21 -7.08 -14.02
CA ARG A 341 4.87 -7.02 -15.44
C ARG A 341 3.36 -7.14 -15.61
N GLU A 342 2.75 -6.10 -16.16
CA GLU A 342 1.43 -6.21 -16.78
C GLU A 342 1.54 -6.98 -18.11
N GLY A 343 0.43 -7.59 -18.54
CA GLY A 343 0.37 -8.18 -19.86
C GLY A 343 0.53 -7.13 -20.96
N ARG A 344 0.86 -7.58 -22.17
CA ARG A 344 0.93 -6.67 -23.32
C ARG A 344 -0.46 -6.14 -23.67
N LEU A 345 -0.53 -4.91 -24.19
CA LEU A 345 -1.75 -4.39 -24.80
C LEU A 345 -2.21 -5.35 -25.90
N LEU A 346 -3.52 -5.61 -25.99
CA LEU A 346 -4.08 -6.44 -27.06
C LEU A 346 -3.83 -5.81 -28.43
N GLU A 347 -3.92 -6.63 -29.48
CA GLU A 347 -3.92 -6.12 -30.85
C GLU A 347 -5.13 -5.22 -31.06
N ALA A 348 -5.02 -4.22 -31.93
CA ALA A 348 -6.00 -3.15 -32.03
C ALA A 348 -7.45 -3.66 -32.26
N GLU A 349 -7.62 -4.73 -33.04
CA GLU A 349 -8.94 -5.33 -33.30
C GLU A 349 -9.54 -5.91 -32.02
N ASP A 350 -8.79 -6.74 -31.30
CA ASP A 350 -9.23 -7.37 -30.05
C ASP A 350 -9.40 -6.33 -28.94
N PHE A 351 -8.50 -5.34 -28.91
CA PHE A 351 -8.56 -4.23 -27.99
C PHE A 351 -9.84 -3.40 -28.18
N LEU A 352 -10.13 -2.97 -29.40
CA LEU A 352 -11.30 -2.12 -29.68
C LEU A 352 -12.60 -2.88 -29.54
N LEU A 353 -12.60 -4.20 -29.78
CA LEU A 353 -13.74 -5.05 -29.50
C LEU A 353 -14.01 -5.12 -28.00
N GLU A 354 -12.97 -5.25 -27.18
CA GLU A 354 -13.12 -5.27 -25.72
C GLU A 354 -13.37 -3.87 -25.11
N ARG A 355 -12.78 -2.83 -25.70
CA ARG A 355 -12.81 -1.44 -25.25
C ARG A 355 -13.31 -0.53 -26.38
N PRO A 356 -14.61 -0.63 -26.71
CA PRO A 356 -15.19 0.13 -27.82
C PRO A 356 -15.40 1.61 -27.48
N ASP A 357 -15.24 1.96 -26.20
CA ASP A 357 -15.21 3.33 -25.71
C ASP A 357 -13.95 4.09 -26.16
N VAL A 358 -12.94 3.39 -26.67
CA VAL A 358 -11.68 3.94 -27.14
C VAL A 358 -11.66 3.92 -28.66
N THR A 359 -11.24 5.02 -29.28
CA THR A 359 -11.03 5.09 -30.72
C THR A 359 -9.67 4.49 -31.12
N TYR A 360 -9.54 4.04 -32.38
CA TYR A 360 -8.25 3.56 -32.89
C TYR A 360 -7.12 4.59 -32.73
N GLY A 361 -7.43 5.88 -32.88
CA GLY A 361 -6.49 6.97 -32.67
C GLY A 361 -5.99 7.06 -31.23
N GLU A 362 -6.89 6.94 -30.24
CA GLU A 362 -6.55 6.91 -28.83
C GLU A 362 -5.74 5.66 -28.46
N TYR A 363 -6.09 4.49 -29.00
CA TYR A 363 -5.29 3.27 -28.85
C TYR A 363 -3.84 3.48 -29.33
N GLN A 364 -3.64 4.08 -30.51
CA GLN A 364 -2.30 4.33 -31.05
C GLN A 364 -1.53 5.36 -30.21
N LYS A 365 -2.20 6.43 -29.77
CA LYS A 365 -1.61 7.43 -28.85
C LYS A 365 -1.16 6.77 -27.56
N TYR A 366 -2.01 5.92 -26.97
CA TYR A 366 -1.70 5.22 -25.74
C TYR A 366 -0.56 4.20 -25.89
N LYS A 367 -0.54 3.46 -27.00
CA LYS A 367 0.57 2.57 -27.35
C LYS A 367 1.88 3.33 -27.53
N GLY A 368 1.81 4.56 -28.07
CA GLY A 368 2.92 5.51 -28.12
C GLY A 368 3.37 5.93 -26.73
N TYR A 369 2.45 6.37 -25.88
CA TYR A 369 2.71 6.74 -24.49
C TYR A 369 3.41 5.64 -23.70
N LEU A 370 2.99 4.38 -23.82
CA LEU A 370 3.66 3.25 -23.15
C LEU A 370 5.12 3.11 -23.59
N ARG A 371 5.43 3.43 -24.85
CA ARG A 371 6.78 3.34 -25.45
C ARG A 371 7.62 4.60 -25.30
N ASP A 372 6.99 5.72 -25.02
CA ASP A 372 7.64 7.02 -24.88
C ASP A 372 8.68 6.98 -23.75
N ARG A 373 9.88 7.51 -24.00
CA ARG A 373 10.95 7.63 -23.01
C ARG A 373 11.51 9.05 -22.95
N ASP A 374 10.85 9.99 -23.58
CA ASP A 374 11.33 11.36 -23.62
C ASP A 374 11.05 12.04 -22.28
N VAL A 375 11.96 12.92 -21.86
CA VAL A 375 11.82 13.65 -20.59
C VAL A 375 10.93 14.85 -20.83
N ASP A 376 9.76 14.84 -20.21
CA ASP A 376 8.80 15.93 -20.15
C ASP A 376 8.49 16.30 -18.70
N LEU A 377 8.82 17.53 -18.32
CA LEU A 377 8.69 18.04 -16.94
C LEU A 377 7.62 19.12 -16.82
N ASN A 378 6.91 19.44 -17.90
CA ASN A 378 5.97 20.55 -17.91
C ASN A 378 4.55 20.05 -17.64
N PRO A 379 3.98 20.27 -16.44
CA PRO A 379 2.62 19.82 -16.16
C PRO A 379 1.52 20.71 -16.78
N PHE A 380 1.88 21.76 -17.53
CA PHE A 380 0.94 22.82 -17.94
C PHE A 380 0.56 22.81 -19.44
N ASP A 381 1.19 21.98 -20.27
CA ASP A 381 0.85 21.85 -21.70
C ASP A 381 -0.21 20.79 -21.95
N ASP A 382 0.03 19.54 -21.53
CA ASP A 382 -0.89 18.42 -21.72
C ASP A 382 -1.20 17.67 -20.41
N ALA A 383 -0.77 18.24 -19.27
CA ALA A 383 -0.90 17.67 -17.92
C ALA A 383 -0.25 16.28 -17.76
N LYS A 384 0.62 15.87 -18.69
CA LYS A 384 1.48 14.69 -18.55
C LYS A 384 2.83 15.13 -18.01
N ILE A 385 3.44 14.24 -17.24
CA ILE A 385 4.81 14.40 -16.75
C ILE A 385 5.49 13.08 -17.09
N ASN A 386 6.61 13.13 -17.80
CA ASN A 386 7.42 11.95 -18.16
C ASN A 386 8.86 12.16 -17.70
N LEU A 387 9.28 11.47 -16.65
CA LEU A 387 10.68 11.46 -16.18
C LEU A 387 11.49 10.39 -16.90
N GLY A 388 11.62 10.49 -18.23
CA GLY A 388 12.48 9.58 -19.02
C GLY A 388 12.02 8.13 -18.99
N GLY A 389 10.71 7.91 -18.88
CA GLY A 389 10.09 6.60 -18.68
C GLY A 389 10.12 6.06 -17.26
N LEU A 390 10.75 6.77 -16.31
CA LEU A 390 10.83 6.38 -14.90
C LEU A 390 9.53 6.67 -14.13
N LEU A 391 8.90 7.80 -14.39
CA LEU A 391 7.60 8.20 -13.86
C LEU A 391 6.84 8.85 -15.01
N LYS A 392 5.63 8.38 -15.27
CA LYS A 392 4.72 8.95 -16.25
C LYS A 392 3.39 9.23 -15.59
N THR A 393 2.77 10.36 -15.90
CA THR A 393 1.36 10.60 -15.56
C THR A 393 0.59 10.76 -16.85
N ASN A 394 -0.59 10.15 -16.93
CA ASN A 394 -1.51 10.33 -18.04
C ASN A 394 -2.92 10.54 -17.48
N PRO A 395 -3.43 11.79 -17.41
CA PRO A 395 -4.78 12.04 -16.94
C PRO A 395 -5.84 11.44 -17.87
N ASP A 396 -5.51 11.29 -19.15
CA ASP A 396 -6.35 10.71 -20.22
C ASP A 396 -5.96 9.27 -20.54
N GLY A 397 -5.49 8.53 -19.54
CA GLY A 397 -5.18 7.12 -19.69
C GLY A 397 -6.40 6.32 -20.15
N ILE A 398 -6.15 5.21 -20.82
CA ILE A 398 -7.21 4.32 -21.28
C ILE A 398 -7.99 3.74 -20.09
N ARG A 399 -7.39 3.66 -18.90
CA ARG A 399 -8.03 3.27 -17.63
C ARG A 399 -8.35 4.48 -16.73
N GLY A 400 -8.63 5.64 -17.33
CA GLY A 400 -8.75 6.91 -16.61
C GLY A 400 -7.39 7.50 -16.27
N ALA A 401 -7.32 8.34 -15.23
CA ALA A 401 -6.05 8.90 -14.80
C ALA A 401 -5.09 7.78 -14.38
N GLU A 402 -3.91 7.74 -14.98
CA GLU A 402 -2.91 6.69 -14.78
C GLU A 402 -1.58 7.30 -14.32
N VAL A 403 -0.92 6.64 -13.38
CA VAL A 403 0.46 6.94 -12.99
C VAL A 403 1.32 5.73 -13.30
N SER A 404 2.21 5.83 -14.28
CA SER A 404 3.20 4.80 -14.58
C SER A 404 4.49 5.05 -13.83
N PHE A 405 5.03 4.07 -13.14
CA PHE A 405 6.36 4.14 -12.55
C PHE A 405 7.19 2.98 -13.06
N MET A 406 8.29 3.27 -13.74
CA MET A 406 9.23 2.31 -14.33
C MET A 406 8.55 1.26 -15.23
N GLY A 407 7.54 1.70 -15.98
CA GLY A 407 6.76 0.83 -16.88
C GLY A 407 5.63 0.05 -16.20
N LYS A 408 5.37 0.26 -14.90
CA LYS A 408 4.18 -0.25 -14.20
C LYS A 408 3.13 0.83 -14.13
N THR A 409 1.99 0.63 -14.78
CA THR A 409 0.92 1.63 -14.83
C THR A 409 -0.12 1.36 -13.75
N LEU A 410 -0.35 2.35 -12.90
CA LEU A 410 -1.32 2.32 -11.81
C LEU A 410 -2.52 3.18 -12.20
N PRO A 411 -3.68 2.60 -12.55
CA PRO A 411 -4.91 3.35 -12.71
C PRO A 411 -5.34 3.92 -11.37
N VAL A 412 -5.53 5.25 -11.31
CA VAL A 412 -5.88 5.99 -10.09
C VAL A 412 -7.27 5.55 -9.60
N ASN A 413 -8.24 5.38 -10.50
CA ASN A 413 -9.60 5.04 -10.12
C ASN A 413 -9.71 3.63 -9.55
N ASP A 414 -9.06 2.65 -10.17
CA ASP A 414 -9.21 1.25 -9.77
C ASP A 414 -8.26 0.86 -8.63
N THR A 415 -7.01 1.34 -8.67
CA THR A 415 -5.98 0.97 -7.69
C THR A 415 -5.95 1.93 -6.51
N LEU A 416 -5.90 3.25 -6.77
CA LEU A 416 -5.72 4.22 -5.69
C LEU A 416 -6.99 4.37 -4.85
N LEU A 417 -8.19 4.41 -5.45
CA LEU A 417 -9.44 4.51 -4.67
C LEU A 417 -9.75 3.23 -3.90
N GLY A 418 -9.50 2.04 -4.48
CA GLY A 418 -9.62 0.77 -3.76
C GLY A 418 -8.66 0.69 -2.58
N THR A 419 -7.40 1.07 -2.79
CA THR A 419 -6.36 1.10 -1.74
C THR A 419 -6.67 2.15 -0.68
N ALA A 420 -7.04 3.38 -1.08
CA ALA A 420 -7.42 4.44 -0.16
C ALA A 420 -8.68 4.07 0.61
N GLY A 421 -9.67 3.46 -0.05
CA GLY A 421 -10.87 2.92 0.57
C GLY A 421 -10.52 1.85 1.60
N ALA A 422 -9.64 0.90 1.28
CA ALA A 422 -9.18 -0.12 2.21
C ALA A 422 -8.45 0.48 3.41
N ILE A 423 -7.59 1.47 3.19
CA ILE A 423 -6.87 2.18 4.26
C ILE A 423 -7.85 2.94 5.14
N LEU A 424 -8.74 3.76 4.55
CA LEU A 424 -9.76 4.55 5.25
C LEU A 424 -10.76 3.66 5.99
N GLY A 425 -11.09 2.50 5.43
CA GLY A 425 -11.93 1.50 6.07
C GLY A 425 -11.25 0.85 7.27
N ALA A 426 -9.97 0.46 7.12
CA ALA A 426 -9.20 -0.13 8.22
C ALA A 426 -8.98 0.88 9.35
N ALA A 427 -8.68 2.12 8.97
CA ALA A 427 -8.65 3.30 9.80
C ALA A 427 -9.97 3.55 10.55
N GLY A 428 -11.10 3.56 9.84
CA GLY A 428 -12.43 3.72 10.44
C GLY A 428 -12.75 2.57 11.41
N GLY A 429 -12.39 1.33 11.03
CA GLY A 429 -12.46 0.17 11.90
C GLY A 429 -11.63 0.33 13.18
N ALA A 430 -10.42 0.88 13.06
CA ALA A 430 -9.55 1.20 14.19
C ALA A 430 -10.08 2.34 15.06
N ALA A 431 -10.73 3.35 14.48
CA ALA A 431 -11.35 4.44 15.25
C ALA A 431 -12.57 3.95 16.05
N LEU A 432 -13.37 3.05 15.45
CA LEU A 432 -14.55 2.45 16.10
C LEU A 432 -14.20 1.58 17.31
N THR A 433 -12.95 1.10 17.41
CA THR A 433 -12.51 0.33 18.60
C THR A 433 -12.16 1.23 19.78
N ASN A 434 -11.68 2.45 19.54
CA ASN A 434 -11.38 3.44 20.58
C ASN A 434 -12.64 4.10 21.16
N LEU A 435 -13.72 4.19 20.37
CA LEU A 435 -15.00 4.76 20.82
C LEU A 435 -15.78 3.87 21.82
N GLY A 436 -15.16 2.80 22.33
CA GLY A 436 -15.72 1.97 23.39
C GLY A 436 -16.95 1.21 22.92
N SER A 437 -16.73 0.06 22.27
CA SER A 437 -17.77 -0.93 21.89
C SER A 437 -19.18 -0.34 21.80
N ILE A 438 -19.49 0.32 20.67
CA ILE A 438 -20.89 0.46 20.28
C ILE A 438 -21.44 -0.97 20.33
N ARG A 439 -22.29 -1.26 21.32
CA ARG A 439 -23.07 -2.49 21.34
C ARG A 439 -23.90 -2.40 20.08
N LEU A 440 -23.45 -3.06 19.00
CA LEU A 440 -24.28 -3.34 17.85
C LEU A 440 -25.52 -4.04 18.41
N ARG A 441 -26.60 -3.27 18.58
CA ARG A 441 -27.88 -3.71 19.12
C ARG A 441 -28.47 -4.63 18.07
N GLY A 442 -28.15 -5.90 18.21
CA GLY A 442 -28.51 -6.94 17.27
C GLY A 442 -27.42 -7.98 17.28
N GLY A 443 -27.62 -9.03 18.09
CA GLY A 443 -26.73 -10.18 18.20
C GLY A 443 -26.59 -10.96 16.89
N VAL A 444 -26.00 -10.36 15.88
CA VAL A 444 -25.40 -11.07 14.76
C VAL A 444 -24.07 -11.59 15.28
N LYS A 445 -24.08 -12.86 15.72
CA LYS A 445 -22.86 -13.60 16.04
C LYS A 445 -21.84 -13.31 14.94
N ALA A 446 -20.65 -12.81 15.28
CA ALA A 446 -19.57 -12.48 14.33
C ALA A 446 -19.27 -13.59 13.30
N ARG A 447 -19.63 -14.85 13.62
CA ARG A 447 -19.69 -16.00 12.70
C ARG A 447 -20.50 -15.76 11.41
N LYS A 448 -21.66 -15.07 11.45
CA LYS A 448 -22.50 -14.83 10.26
C LYS A 448 -21.97 -13.71 9.37
N GLY A 449 -21.28 -12.72 9.92
CA GLY A 449 -20.63 -11.66 9.14
C GLY A 449 -19.38 -12.16 8.41
N LEU A 450 -18.53 -12.91 9.10
CA LEU A 450 -17.35 -13.56 8.50
C LEU A 450 -17.71 -14.66 7.49
N GLY A 451 -18.79 -15.41 7.74
CA GLY A 451 -19.32 -16.40 6.78
C GLY A 451 -19.89 -15.80 5.49
N LYS A 452 -20.34 -14.53 5.52
CA LYS A 452 -20.76 -13.79 4.31
C LYS A 452 -19.59 -13.12 3.58
N LEU A 453 -18.51 -12.75 4.28
CA LEU A 453 -17.27 -12.27 3.67
C LEU A 453 -16.55 -13.37 2.87
N GLY A 454 -16.65 -14.63 3.31
CA GLY A 454 -16.18 -15.78 2.51
C GLY A 454 -16.92 -15.99 1.19
N ALA A 455 -18.09 -15.37 1.00
CA ALA A 455 -18.85 -15.40 -0.26
C ALA A 455 -18.50 -14.25 -1.22
N PHE A 456 -17.63 -13.32 -0.81
CA PHE A 456 -17.16 -12.18 -1.62
C PHE A 456 -15.74 -12.36 -2.17
N VAL A 457 -15.09 -13.51 -1.91
CA VAL A 457 -13.88 -13.93 -2.63
C VAL A 457 -14.36 -14.57 -3.94
N PRO A 458 -13.98 -14.06 -5.12
CA PRO A 458 -14.39 -14.69 -6.37
C PRO A 458 -13.93 -16.16 -6.40
N GLU A 459 -14.83 -17.03 -6.82
CA GLU A 459 -14.68 -18.48 -6.91
C GLU A 459 -13.66 -18.83 -8.02
N VAL A 460 -12.36 -18.67 -7.75
CA VAL A 460 -11.27 -18.94 -8.73
C VAL A 460 -10.55 -20.28 -8.44
N LEU A 461 -11.01 -21.08 -7.47
CA LEU A 461 -10.47 -22.43 -7.26
C LEU A 461 -11.58 -23.48 -7.34
N PRO A 462 -11.50 -24.45 -8.25
CA PRO A 462 -12.50 -25.52 -8.34
C PRO A 462 -12.52 -26.32 -7.03
N ARG A 463 -13.72 -26.56 -6.49
CA ARG A 463 -13.93 -27.47 -5.37
C ARG A 463 -13.51 -28.89 -5.80
N GLN A 464 -12.31 -29.32 -5.41
CA GLN A 464 -11.99 -30.74 -5.42
C GLN A 464 -12.79 -31.41 -4.29
N ARG A 465 -13.90 -32.01 -4.68
CA ARG A 465 -14.79 -32.75 -3.80
C ARG A 465 -14.22 -34.16 -3.64
N ASP A 466 -13.14 -34.29 -2.87
CA ASP A 466 -12.65 -35.61 -2.50
C ASP A 466 -13.43 -36.11 -1.29
N GLY A 467 -13.91 -37.36 -1.36
CA GLY A 467 -15.01 -37.90 -0.55
C GLY A 467 -14.77 -38.05 0.94
N THR A 468 -13.69 -37.49 1.51
CA THR A 468 -13.39 -37.57 2.93
C THR A 468 -12.81 -36.24 3.43
N ARG A 469 -13.55 -35.59 4.36
CA ARG A 469 -13.30 -34.26 4.97
C ARG A 469 -13.43 -33.07 4.03
N THR A 470 -14.44 -32.25 4.31
CA THR A 470 -14.51 -30.84 3.90
C THR A 470 -13.28 -30.11 4.44
N GLN A 471 -12.29 -29.86 3.57
CA GLN A 471 -11.21 -28.94 3.87
C GLN A 471 -11.81 -27.55 4.14
N ALA A 472 -11.36 -26.90 5.22
CA ALA A 472 -11.81 -25.57 5.56
C ALA A 472 -11.37 -24.58 4.45
N HIS A 473 -12.23 -23.60 4.13
CA HIS A 473 -11.86 -22.50 3.23
C HIS A 473 -10.54 -21.86 3.71
N PRO A 474 -9.66 -21.38 2.80
CA PRO A 474 -8.42 -20.69 3.17
C PRO A 474 -8.64 -19.54 4.16
N GLY A 475 -9.76 -18.81 4.03
CA GLY A 475 -10.16 -17.75 4.97
C GLY A 475 -10.49 -18.25 6.39
N ASN A 476 -11.04 -19.47 6.53
CA ASN A 476 -11.33 -20.05 7.84
C ASN A 476 -10.06 -20.60 8.51
N GLN A 477 -9.12 -21.12 7.74
CA GLN A 477 -7.79 -21.48 8.24
C GLN A 477 -7.03 -20.24 8.74
N PHE A 478 -6.98 -19.17 7.95
CA PHE A 478 -6.36 -17.91 8.37
C PHE A 478 -6.97 -17.34 9.67
N ILE A 479 -8.29 -17.41 9.84
CA ILE A 479 -8.97 -16.98 11.07
C ILE A 479 -8.59 -17.89 12.25
N ASN A 480 -8.48 -19.20 12.04
CA ASN A 480 -8.07 -20.14 13.08
C ASN A 480 -6.59 -19.97 13.46
N ASP A 481 -5.71 -19.73 12.48
CA ASP A 481 -4.29 -19.45 12.69
C ASP A 481 -4.09 -18.09 13.40
N MET A 482 -4.92 -17.09 13.07
CA MET A 482 -5.02 -15.86 13.85
C MET A 482 -5.45 -16.15 15.28
N GLN A 483 -6.45 -17.03 15.50
CA GLN A 483 -6.93 -17.37 16.84
C GLN A 483 -5.89 -18.09 17.71
N GLU A 484 -5.04 -18.95 17.11
CA GLU A 484 -3.96 -19.67 17.80
C GLU A 484 -2.76 -18.78 18.14
N GLY A 485 -2.51 -17.71 17.36
CA GLY A 485 -1.38 -16.79 17.56
C GLY A 485 -1.53 -15.77 18.71
N PHE A 486 -2.64 -15.79 19.45
CA PHE A 486 -2.88 -14.86 20.56
C PHE A 486 -2.80 -15.59 21.92
N ASP A 487 -1.98 -15.06 22.83
CA ASP A 487 -1.96 -15.45 24.24
C ASP A 487 -3.38 -15.29 24.84
N LYS A 488 -3.91 -16.39 25.41
CA LYS A 488 -5.28 -16.43 25.97
C LYS A 488 -5.45 -15.53 27.20
N ASP A 489 -4.35 -15.09 27.81
CA ASP A 489 -4.35 -14.49 29.15
C ASP A 489 -4.44 -12.94 29.14
N ASP A 490 -4.15 -12.27 28.02
CA ASP A 490 -4.09 -10.80 27.92
C ASP A 490 -5.33 -10.19 27.21
N GLY A 491 -6.55 -10.58 27.60
CA GLY A 491 -7.77 -9.99 27.03
C GLY A 491 -7.99 -10.34 25.55
N TRP A 492 -7.64 -11.56 25.16
CA TRP A 492 -7.76 -12.14 23.81
C TRP A 492 -9.05 -11.76 23.07
N GLN A 493 -10.20 -11.80 23.75
CA GLN A 493 -11.50 -11.47 23.13
C GLN A 493 -11.59 -10.00 22.70
N HIS A 494 -10.99 -9.08 23.47
CA HIS A 494 -10.91 -7.68 23.11
C HIS A 494 -9.96 -7.51 21.91
N ASN A 495 -8.79 -8.14 21.94
CA ASN A 495 -7.80 -8.00 20.87
C ASN A 495 -8.27 -8.59 19.53
N ALA A 496 -8.91 -9.77 19.56
CA ALA A 496 -9.51 -10.38 18.38
C ALA A 496 -10.66 -9.54 17.81
N ARG A 497 -11.46 -8.88 18.67
CA ARG A 497 -12.50 -7.93 18.22
C ARG A 497 -11.90 -6.69 17.60
N VAL A 498 -10.86 -6.11 18.21
CA VAL A 498 -10.17 -4.93 17.67
C VAL A 498 -9.64 -5.24 16.28
N LEU A 499 -8.89 -6.32 16.14
CA LEU A 499 -8.29 -6.73 14.87
C LEU A 499 -9.34 -7.15 13.83
N GLY A 500 -10.40 -7.84 14.26
CA GLY A 500 -11.54 -8.16 13.39
C GLY A 500 -12.29 -6.91 12.91
N THR A 501 -12.36 -5.86 13.73
CA THR A 501 -13.00 -4.58 13.35
C THR A 501 -12.11 -3.79 12.39
N VAL A 502 -10.79 -3.76 12.62
CA VAL A 502 -9.81 -3.16 11.69
C VAL A 502 -9.83 -3.88 10.34
N PHE A 503 -9.70 -5.20 10.34
CA PHE A 503 -9.74 -6.00 9.10
C PHE A 503 -11.09 -5.89 8.39
N GLY A 504 -12.20 -6.01 9.13
CA GLY A 504 -13.56 -5.89 8.58
C GLY A 504 -13.82 -4.49 8.03
N GLY A 505 -13.36 -3.45 8.72
CA GLY A 505 -13.36 -2.08 8.22
C GLY A 505 -12.55 -1.95 6.94
N GLY A 506 -11.35 -2.53 6.89
CA GLY A 506 -10.49 -2.53 5.70
C GLY A 506 -11.14 -3.23 4.51
N MET A 507 -11.73 -4.40 4.69
CA MET A 507 -12.45 -5.11 3.63
C MET A 507 -13.72 -4.37 3.17
N ALA A 508 -14.45 -3.73 4.09
CA ALA A 508 -15.62 -2.93 3.74
C ALA A 508 -15.22 -1.67 2.96
N GLY A 509 -14.16 -0.99 3.39
CA GLY A 509 -13.61 0.16 2.69
C GLY A 509 -13.02 -0.20 1.32
N LEU A 510 -12.38 -1.36 1.21
CA LEU A 510 -11.94 -1.93 -0.07
C LEU A 510 -13.13 -2.10 -1.02
N ALA A 511 -14.16 -2.84 -0.58
CA ALA A 511 -15.33 -3.10 -1.41
C ALA A 511 -16.04 -1.79 -1.83
N ALA A 512 -16.17 -0.83 -0.92
CA ALA A 512 -16.72 0.48 -1.24
C ALA A 512 -15.83 1.25 -2.24
N GLY A 513 -14.51 1.20 -2.07
CA GLY A 513 -13.53 1.83 -2.96
C GLY A 513 -13.54 1.22 -4.36
N GLU A 514 -13.54 -0.11 -4.49
CA GLU A 514 -13.63 -0.82 -5.78
C GLU A 514 -14.98 -0.58 -6.47
N LEU A 515 -16.10 -0.65 -5.73
CA LEU A 515 -17.42 -0.34 -6.31
C LEU A 515 -17.51 1.11 -6.81
N THR A 516 -16.94 2.05 -6.04
CA THR A 516 -16.93 3.48 -6.43
C THR A 516 -15.99 3.70 -7.63
N GLY A 517 -14.79 3.14 -7.60
CA GLY A 517 -13.83 3.22 -8.71
C GLY A 517 -14.40 2.64 -10.00
N ASN A 518 -14.91 1.40 -9.93
CA ASN A 518 -15.50 0.71 -11.07
C ASN A 518 -16.74 1.44 -11.61
N SER A 519 -17.63 1.96 -10.75
CA SER A 519 -18.80 2.71 -11.22
C SER A 519 -18.44 4.04 -11.89
N ILE A 520 -17.45 4.77 -11.36
CA ILE A 520 -16.94 6.00 -11.99
C ILE A 520 -16.33 5.68 -13.36
N GLU A 521 -15.55 4.60 -13.43
CA GLU A 521 -14.88 4.18 -14.66
C GLU A 521 -15.87 3.65 -15.70
N ASP A 522 -16.85 2.84 -15.30
CA ASP A 522 -17.91 2.34 -16.20
C ASP A 522 -18.76 3.50 -16.75
N GLU A 523 -19.11 4.49 -15.92
CA GLU A 523 -19.85 5.68 -16.38
C GLU A 523 -19.02 6.55 -17.32
N ARG A 524 -17.71 6.64 -17.10
CA ARG A 524 -16.78 7.29 -18.05
C ARG A 524 -16.77 6.55 -19.38
N ARG A 525 -16.67 5.22 -19.37
CA ARG A 525 -16.67 4.39 -20.58
C ARG A 525 -17.99 4.47 -21.34
N ARG A 526 -19.13 4.46 -20.64
CA ARG A 526 -20.46 4.64 -21.24
C ARG A 526 -20.58 5.98 -21.95
N ARG A 527 -20.11 7.07 -21.34
CA ARG A 527 -20.11 8.40 -21.95
C ARG A 527 -19.21 8.46 -23.18
N ASN A 528 -17.97 8.00 -23.07
CA ASN A 528 -17.03 7.94 -24.19
C ASN A 528 -17.57 7.08 -25.33
N PHE A 529 -18.18 5.93 -25.03
CA PHE A 529 -18.81 5.07 -26.03
C PHE A 529 -20.01 5.74 -26.68
N ALA A 530 -20.90 6.39 -25.93
CA ALA A 530 -22.07 7.09 -26.47
C ALA A 530 -21.67 8.26 -27.38
N GLU A 531 -20.58 8.95 -27.06
CA GLU A 531 -20.00 10.00 -27.91
C GLU A 531 -19.42 9.42 -29.22
N ASN A 532 -18.72 8.29 -29.13
CA ASN A 532 -18.10 7.63 -30.28
C ASN A 532 -19.09 6.83 -31.15
N ASN A 533 -20.18 6.32 -30.56
CA ASN A 533 -21.13 5.40 -31.18
C ASN A 533 -22.58 5.82 -30.83
N PRO A 534 -23.06 6.97 -31.33
CA PRO A 534 -24.38 7.48 -30.97
C PRO A 534 -25.49 6.52 -31.40
N GLY A 535 -26.39 6.20 -30.46
CA GLY A 535 -27.55 5.34 -30.70
C GLY A 535 -27.30 3.84 -30.50
N VAL A 536 -26.10 3.45 -30.07
CA VAL A 536 -25.78 2.06 -29.67
C VAL A 536 -25.73 1.99 -28.14
N ASP A 537 -26.33 0.94 -27.57
CA ASP A 537 -26.27 0.68 -26.13
C ASP A 537 -24.93 0.01 -25.77
N TYR A 538 -24.20 0.60 -24.83
CA TYR A 538 -22.87 0.13 -24.41
C TYR A 538 -22.90 -1.27 -23.82
N ASP A 539 -23.90 -1.59 -22.99
CA ASP A 539 -23.96 -2.87 -22.29
C ASP A 539 -24.27 -4.01 -23.27
N ILE A 540 -25.20 -3.78 -24.20
CA ILE A 540 -25.52 -4.73 -25.29
C ILE A 540 -24.31 -4.97 -26.18
N TYR A 541 -23.60 -3.90 -26.57
CA TYR A 541 -22.39 -4.04 -27.37
C TYR A 541 -21.32 -4.85 -26.63
N LYS A 542 -21.09 -4.57 -25.35
CA LYS A 542 -20.08 -5.25 -24.52
C LYS A 542 -20.36 -6.75 -24.39
N GLU A 543 -21.62 -7.15 -24.23
CA GLU A 543 -22.01 -8.56 -24.21
C GLU A 543 -21.74 -9.26 -25.55
N ASN A 544 -22.15 -8.65 -26.67
CA ASN A 544 -21.93 -9.18 -28.01
C ASN A 544 -20.43 -9.28 -28.34
N ALA A 545 -19.66 -8.25 -27.98
CA ALA A 545 -18.21 -8.23 -28.18
C ALA A 545 -17.50 -9.36 -27.41
N LYS A 546 -17.93 -9.62 -26.17
CA LYS A 546 -17.40 -10.72 -25.36
C LYS A 546 -17.69 -12.08 -25.99
N GLN A 547 -18.89 -12.27 -26.55
CA GLN A 547 -19.25 -13.49 -27.26
C GLN A 547 -18.42 -13.65 -28.54
N LEU A 548 -18.28 -12.59 -29.36
CA LEU A 548 -17.45 -12.60 -30.57
C LEU A 548 -15.99 -12.93 -30.27
N LEU A 549 -15.42 -12.38 -29.20
CA LEU A 549 -14.07 -12.71 -28.75
C LEU A 549 -13.97 -14.19 -28.35
N THR A 550 -14.93 -14.70 -27.59
CA THR A 550 -14.96 -16.11 -27.16
C THR A 550 -14.99 -17.04 -28.38
N ASP A 551 -15.91 -16.78 -29.31
CA ASP A 551 -16.07 -17.56 -30.54
C ASP A 551 -14.81 -17.50 -31.41
N LYS A 552 -14.19 -16.31 -31.55
CA LYS A 552 -12.93 -16.12 -32.30
C LYS A 552 -11.83 -17.05 -31.76
N TYR A 553 -11.63 -17.07 -30.45
CA TYR A 553 -10.56 -17.89 -29.85
C TYR A 553 -10.93 -19.37 -29.74
N GLU A 554 -12.21 -19.73 -29.70
CA GLU A 554 -12.66 -21.12 -29.87
C GLU A 554 -12.35 -21.65 -31.27
N VAL A 555 -12.62 -20.86 -32.30
CA VAL A 555 -12.28 -21.22 -33.69
C VAL A 555 -10.76 -21.32 -33.87
N MET A 556 -9.99 -20.41 -33.27
CA MET A 556 -8.51 -20.49 -33.28
C MET A 556 -8.00 -21.75 -32.59
N ARG A 557 -8.58 -22.12 -31.43
CA ARG A 557 -8.27 -23.37 -30.71
C ARG A 557 -8.61 -24.62 -31.52
N ALA A 558 -9.72 -24.59 -32.24
CA ALA A 558 -10.17 -25.70 -33.07
C ALA A 558 -9.36 -25.88 -34.37
N ASN A 559 -8.57 -24.87 -34.77
CA ASN A 559 -7.76 -24.94 -35.99
C ASN A 559 -6.40 -25.61 -35.73
N PRO A 560 -6.19 -26.87 -36.16
CA PRO A 560 -4.94 -27.59 -35.93
C PRO A 560 -3.73 -26.97 -36.63
N ASN A 561 -3.96 -26.08 -37.61
CA ASN A 561 -2.92 -25.38 -38.35
C ASN A 561 -2.64 -23.97 -37.80
N ALA A 562 -3.35 -23.51 -36.77
CA ALA A 562 -3.20 -22.14 -36.25
C ALA A 562 -1.75 -21.81 -35.84
N GLN A 563 -1.06 -22.78 -35.22
CA GLN A 563 0.34 -22.61 -34.84
C GLN A 563 1.27 -22.51 -36.06
N GLN A 564 1.03 -23.33 -37.10
CA GLN A 564 1.80 -23.27 -38.35
C GLN A 564 1.57 -21.96 -39.13
N GLU A 565 0.35 -21.44 -39.14
CA GLU A 565 0.04 -20.14 -39.76
C GLU A 565 0.68 -18.98 -38.98
N LYS A 566 0.69 -19.07 -37.65
CA LYS A 566 1.34 -18.09 -36.77
C LYS A 566 2.87 -18.10 -36.96
N ASP A 567 3.49 -19.27 -37.05
CA ASP A 567 4.93 -19.40 -37.28
C ASP A 567 5.34 -18.91 -38.69
N LYS A 568 4.48 -19.15 -39.69
CA LYS A 568 4.63 -18.56 -41.05
C LYS A 568 4.46 -17.03 -41.03
N SER A 569 3.61 -16.50 -40.16
CA SER A 569 3.45 -15.04 -39.99
C SER A 569 4.64 -14.38 -39.27
N ARG A 570 5.28 -15.09 -38.34
CA ARG A 570 6.46 -14.61 -37.60
C ARG A 570 7.74 -14.59 -38.45
N THR A 571 7.85 -15.48 -39.42
CA THR A 571 9.06 -15.67 -40.24
C THR A 571 9.17 -14.76 -41.47
N GLY A 572 8.38 -13.67 -41.54
CA GLY A 572 8.63 -12.57 -42.48
C GLY A 572 8.09 -12.77 -43.89
N PHE A 573 7.05 -13.58 -44.10
CA PHE A 573 6.38 -13.66 -45.39
C PHE A 573 5.42 -12.47 -45.61
N ASN A 574 5.92 -11.50 -46.40
CA ASN A 574 5.24 -10.37 -47.04
C ASN A 574 4.00 -9.81 -46.30
N LYS A 575 4.24 -8.89 -45.36
CA LYS A 575 3.22 -8.11 -44.65
C LYS A 575 2.12 -7.53 -45.57
N ARG A 576 2.40 -7.27 -46.85
CA ARG A 576 1.37 -6.82 -47.82
C ARG A 576 0.34 -7.89 -48.16
N SER A 577 0.73 -9.15 -48.26
CA SER A 577 -0.20 -10.26 -48.54
C SER A 577 -1.12 -10.52 -47.35
N GLN A 578 -0.58 -10.44 -46.12
CA GLN A 578 -1.38 -10.53 -44.91
C GLN A 578 -2.26 -9.30 -44.70
N GLN A 579 -1.77 -8.10 -45.02
CA GLN A 579 -2.58 -6.89 -44.92
C GLN A 579 -3.69 -6.86 -45.98
N GLN A 580 -3.45 -7.44 -47.16
CA GLN A 580 -4.50 -7.67 -48.15
C GLN A 580 -5.50 -8.72 -47.67
N SER A 581 -5.07 -9.86 -47.09
CA SER A 581 -6.01 -10.87 -46.59
C SER A 581 -6.79 -10.40 -45.35
N LEU A 582 -6.16 -9.61 -44.48
CA LEU A 582 -6.80 -8.95 -43.33
C LEU A 582 -7.78 -7.89 -43.80
N ASN A 583 -7.43 -7.03 -44.76
CA ASN A 583 -8.37 -6.07 -45.34
C ASN A 583 -9.57 -6.79 -45.99
N THR A 584 -9.34 -7.91 -46.67
CA THR A 584 -10.43 -8.72 -47.24
C THR A 584 -11.30 -9.37 -46.16
N LYS A 585 -10.71 -9.90 -45.09
CA LYS A 585 -11.46 -10.46 -43.96
C LYS A 585 -12.21 -9.41 -43.15
N MET A 586 -11.63 -8.23 -42.98
CA MET A 586 -12.27 -7.09 -42.33
C MET A 586 -13.45 -6.59 -43.16
N LEU A 587 -13.30 -6.49 -44.49
CA LEU A 587 -14.40 -6.20 -45.41
C LEU A 587 -15.50 -7.27 -45.35
N GLN A 588 -15.14 -8.55 -45.23
CA GLN A 588 -16.12 -9.64 -45.06
C GLN A 588 -16.84 -9.57 -43.72
N GLN A 589 -16.14 -9.29 -42.62
CA GLN A 589 -16.74 -9.10 -41.31
C GLN A 589 -17.63 -7.86 -41.26
N GLN A 590 -17.19 -6.75 -41.88
CA GLN A 590 -17.97 -5.54 -41.98
C GLN A 590 -19.25 -5.77 -42.80
N ALA A 591 -19.15 -6.51 -43.91
CA ALA A 591 -20.33 -6.93 -44.67
C ALA A 591 -21.29 -7.82 -43.86
N LEU A 592 -20.77 -8.66 -42.96
CA LEU A 592 -21.57 -9.53 -42.10
C LEU A 592 -22.25 -8.74 -40.96
N VAL A 593 -21.56 -7.74 -40.41
CA VAL A 593 -22.13 -6.78 -39.45
C VAL A 593 -23.20 -5.92 -40.12
N ASP A 594 -22.95 -5.45 -41.34
CA ASP A 594 -23.94 -4.68 -42.11
C ASP A 594 -25.17 -5.54 -42.43
N GLN A 595 -24.99 -6.83 -42.74
CA GLN A 595 -26.10 -7.78 -42.90
C GLN A 595 -26.92 -7.97 -41.61
N LEU A 596 -26.26 -8.10 -40.45
CA LEU A 596 -26.94 -8.22 -39.16
C LEU A 596 -27.69 -6.94 -38.77
N ILE A 597 -27.13 -5.76 -39.05
CA ILE A 597 -27.79 -4.47 -38.83
C ILE A 597 -29.00 -4.33 -39.75
N ASP A 598 -28.90 -4.74 -41.01
CA ASP A 598 -30.01 -4.71 -41.96
C ASP A 598 -31.11 -5.73 -41.58
N GLU A 599 -30.75 -6.91 -41.08
CA GLU A 599 -31.70 -7.88 -40.56
C GLU A 599 -32.43 -7.35 -39.33
N ASP A 600 -31.73 -6.71 -38.38
CA ASP A 600 -32.38 -6.11 -37.22
C ASP A 600 -33.26 -4.91 -37.60
N ARG A 601 -32.81 -4.06 -38.53
CA ARG A 601 -33.64 -2.97 -39.08
C ARG A 601 -34.90 -3.51 -39.76
N ARG A 602 -34.81 -4.62 -40.51
CA ARG A 602 -35.98 -5.29 -41.10
C ARG A 602 -36.90 -5.89 -40.03
N ALA A 603 -36.35 -6.49 -38.98
CA ALA A 603 -37.12 -7.01 -37.86
C ALA A 603 -37.85 -5.90 -37.09
N GLN A 604 -37.18 -4.76 -36.84
CA GLN A 604 -37.77 -3.59 -36.21
C GLN A 604 -38.83 -2.93 -37.10
N ALA A 605 -38.58 -2.80 -38.41
CA ALA A 605 -39.57 -2.33 -39.38
C ALA A 605 -40.81 -3.24 -39.42
N GLY A 606 -40.61 -4.56 -39.35
CA GLY A 606 -41.70 -5.54 -39.24
C GLY A 606 -42.52 -5.36 -37.96
N LYS A 607 -41.88 -5.11 -36.81
CA LYS A 607 -42.57 -4.80 -35.54
C LYS A 607 -43.34 -3.48 -35.61
N ALA A 608 -42.77 -2.45 -36.23
CA ALA A 608 -43.44 -1.15 -36.42
C ALA A 608 -44.68 -1.28 -37.32
N LEU A 609 -44.57 -2.02 -38.43
CA LEU A 609 -45.70 -2.32 -39.33
C LEU A 609 -46.78 -3.15 -38.61
N GLY A 610 -46.39 -4.15 -37.82
CA GLY A 610 -47.34 -4.92 -37.00
C GLY A 610 -48.08 -4.05 -35.98
N THR A 611 -47.38 -3.07 -35.38
CA THR A 611 -47.98 -2.12 -34.43
C THR A 611 -48.94 -1.15 -35.12
N GLN A 612 -48.62 -0.68 -36.33
CA GLN A 612 -49.52 0.13 -37.15
C GLN A 612 -50.77 -0.65 -37.59
N GLN A 613 -50.62 -1.91 -37.99
CA GLN A 613 -51.75 -2.78 -38.35
C GLN A 613 -52.66 -3.04 -37.14
N TRP A 614 -52.07 -3.32 -35.98
CA TRP A 614 -52.83 -3.47 -34.73
C TRP A 614 -53.57 -2.18 -34.35
N ALA A 615 -52.92 -1.02 -34.48
CA ALA A 615 -53.55 0.28 -34.23
C ALA A 615 -54.71 0.56 -35.19
N SER A 616 -54.54 0.27 -36.48
CA SER A 616 -55.62 0.39 -37.49
C SER A 616 -56.82 -0.49 -37.14
N GLN A 617 -56.59 -1.77 -36.80
CA GLN A 617 -57.66 -2.69 -36.40
C GLN A 617 -58.40 -2.21 -35.14
N LYS A 618 -57.69 -1.62 -34.18
CA LYS A 618 -58.31 -1.02 -32.99
C LYS A 618 -59.13 0.21 -33.33
N PHE A 619 -58.65 1.05 -34.26
CA PHE A 619 -59.37 2.22 -34.72
C PHE A 619 -60.69 1.83 -35.40
N ASP A 620 -60.64 0.86 -36.31
CA ASP A 620 -61.84 0.33 -37.00
C ASP A 620 -62.86 -0.27 -36.02
N ALA A 621 -62.38 -0.96 -34.97
CA ALA A 621 -63.23 -1.49 -33.91
C ALA A 621 -63.91 -0.38 -33.10
N ILE A 622 -63.17 0.70 -32.78
CA ILE A 622 -63.71 1.88 -32.08
C ILE A 622 -64.76 2.58 -32.95
N GLU A 623 -64.49 2.81 -34.24
CA GLU A 623 -65.46 3.43 -35.15
C GLU A 623 -66.74 2.60 -35.28
N SER A 624 -66.61 1.27 -35.38
CA SER A 624 -67.76 0.35 -35.39
C SER A 624 -68.61 0.49 -34.11
N GLU A 625 -67.96 0.60 -32.95
CA GLU A 625 -68.67 0.73 -31.67
C GLU A 625 -69.35 2.10 -31.52
N ILE A 626 -68.69 3.18 -31.96
CA ILE A 626 -69.29 4.52 -32.03
C ILE A 626 -70.52 4.51 -32.96
N GLY A 627 -70.40 3.87 -34.12
CA GLY A 627 -71.51 3.68 -35.06
C GLY A 627 -72.70 2.98 -34.42
N LYS A 628 -72.47 1.89 -33.68
CA LYS A 628 -73.52 1.15 -32.94
C LYS A 628 -74.17 2.01 -31.86
N ARG A 629 -73.39 2.78 -31.10
CA ARG A 629 -73.93 3.69 -30.06
C ARG A 629 -74.78 4.79 -30.66
N ASN A 630 -74.35 5.37 -31.79
CA ASN A 630 -75.12 6.40 -32.48
C ASN A 630 -76.42 5.84 -33.09
N ALA A 631 -76.39 4.62 -33.64
CA ALA A 631 -77.60 3.96 -34.12
C ALA A 631 -78.59 3.70 -32.97
N LYS A 632 -78.10 3.16 -31.84
CA LYS A 632 -78.94 2.94 -30.65
C LYS A 632 -79.52 4.24 -30.11
N LYS A 633 -78.74 5.32 -30.06
CA LYS A 633 -79.23 6.64 -29.63
C LYS A 633 -80.33 7.16 -30.54
N LYS A 634 -80.22 6.97 -31.86
CA LYS A 634 -81.29 7.32 -32.82
C LYS A 634 -82.56 6.48 -32.62
N GLU A 635 -82.42 5.19 -32.31
CA GLU A 635 -83.57 4.33 -31.97
C GLU A 635 -84.25 4.79 -30.67
N GLU A 636 -83.47 5.13 -29.64
CA GLU A 636 -83.98 5.68 -28.38
C GLU A 636 -84.68 7.04 -28.60
N GLU A 637 -84.10 7.94 -29.41
CA GLU A 637 -84.71 9.21 -29.79
C GLU A 637 -86.03 9.00 -30.56
N GLN A 638 -86.07 8.06 -31.52
CA GLN A 638 -87.30 7.70 -32.24
C GLN A 638 -88.37 7.09 -31.32
N GLN A 639 -88.00 6.22 -30.38
CA GLN A 639 -88.94 5.66 -29.41
C GLN A 639 -89.50 6.73 -28.48
N SER A 640 -88.68 7.71 -28.08
CA SER A 640 -89.15 8.83 -27.24
C SER A 640 -90.12 9.76 -27.97
N MET A 641 -89.98 9.93 -29.30
CA MET A 641 -90.93 10.71 -30.11
C MET A 641 -92.27 10.00 -30.34
N ILE A 642 -92.35 8.67 -30.17
CA ILE A 642 -93.61 7.91 -30.29
C ILE A 642 -94.41 7.92 -28.96
N GLN A 643 -93.80 8.34 -27.85
CA GLN A 643 -94.45 8.43 -26.53
C GLN A 643 -94.99 9.83 -26.18
N PHE A 644 -94.92 10.79 -27.09
CA PHE A 644 -95.66 12.06 -27.05
C PHE A 644 -96.80 12.02 -28.06
#